data_AF-A0A3Q2DCX2-F1
#
_entry.id   AF-A0A3Q2DCX2-F1
#
_cell.length_a   1.000
_cell.length_b   1.000
_cell.length_c   1.000
_cell.angle_alpha   90.00
_cell.angle_beta   90.00
_cell.angle_gamma   90.00
#
_symmetry.space_group_name_H-M   'P 1'
#
loop_
_entity.id
_entity.type
_entity.pdbx_description
1 polymer ?
#
loop_
_entity_poly.entity_id
_entity_poly.type
_entity_poly.pdbx_seq_one_letter_code
_entity_poly.pdbx_strand_id
1 'polypeptide(L)'
;MDCTALEHDAFKFAKAAVTYDQKAKYNEAVFYYKEAAQALIYAGMAGSKLEGLQDKVNEYLNRVQALHNAVQSEKIDPLKSRHQVDLERAHFLVTQAFEEDEKGNGDEAIELYTQAVELCIKTSNESSDQTLQTKLKQLARQALDRSDLSSGGSSGPVRQFFPLGPDFSVHDRPQPQPIRAVQSSEPQGQRYTAEEIEVLRSTSTINGIAYVPFMSVDLKERFAFPVPFSDKTGKLALSPKQKAIFSRWVRPDEICNNPTMIMSVSSFSIKQTVVSDCSFVASLAISAAYERRYNKKLITSIIYPQNRRGEPEYNPCGKYMVKLHINGVPRKVTIENQLTGMRFLQLKNPWSHLRWKGRYSERDEKNWTPELLKYLNFDPKTAQKFDNGVFWIAWEDLCQYYDVIYLSWNPTLFKESSCIHSSWDGKQGPVKDVYSLANNPQYKLEAQCPAGGAAVWVLLTRHITDKDDFAQNREFITLVVYKTDGKKVYYPADPPPFIDGIRINSPHYLTKIRLTSPGTHTFTLVVSQYEKQNTINYTLRVYSGCKFTFAKIPNPFTHTKRINGQWKGISAGGCGNYKDSYKHNPIYQINLERAGPLLVELRGSRQYSVGFEMVTVSTVGDPGPASFQKKNSGDYRCGFCYMELDYVPAGIYNVTPTTFLPKQEGPFFLDFGSTSPLKVSQLQ
;
A
#
# COMPACT_ATOMS: atom_id res chain seq x y z
N MET A 1 1.07 5.34 -26.14
CA MET A 1 1.61 3.96 -26.24
C MET A 1 2.55 3.93 -27.44
N ASP A 2 3.52 3.03 -27.48
CA ASP A 2 4.40 2.84 -28.65
C ASP A 2 3.63 2.06 -29.72
N CYS A 3 3.57 2.55 -30.96
CA CYS A 3 2.81 1.92 -32.05
C CYS A 3 3.36 0.54 -32.38
N THR A 4 4.68 0.38 -32.44
CA THR A 4 5.34 -0.89 -32.80
C THR A 4 5.04 -2.02 -31.81
N ALA A 5 4.94 -1.70 -30.52
CA ALA A 5 4.57 -2.67 -29.49
C ALA A 5 3.10 -3.16 -29.65
N LEU A 6 2.20 -2.26 -30.03
CA LEU A 6 0.79 -2.59 -30.26
C LEU A 6 0.59 -3.42 -31.55
N GLU A 7 1.37 -3.14 -32.59
CA GLU A 7 1.41 -3.95 -33.81
C GLU A 7 1.88 -5.38 -33.55
N HIS A 8 2.95 -5.54 -32.76
CA HIS A 8 3.46 -6.85 -32.37
C HIS A 8 2.44 -7.63 -31.52
N ASP A 9 1.76 -6.96 -30.60
CA ASP A 9 0.68 -7.57 -29.81
C ASP A 9 -0.48 -8.04 -30.69
N ALA A 10 -0.90 -7.21 -31.65
CA ALA A 10 -1.93 -7.59 -32.60
C ALA A 10 -1.55 -8.84 -33.40
N PHE A 11 -0.30 -8.92 -33.88
CA PHE A 11 0.20 -10.10 -34.58
C PHE A 11 0.20 -11.34 -33.69
N LYS A 12 0.69 -11.23 -32.46
CA LYS A 12 0.73 -12.34 -31.49
C LYS A 12 -0.68 -12.86 -31.20
N PHE A 13 -1.64 -11.98 -30.98
CA PHE A 13 -3.03 -12.36 -30.73
C PHE A 13 -3.70 -12.92 -31.97
N ALA A 14 -3.50 -12.35 -33.15
CA ALA A 14 -4.03 -12.90 -34.39
C ALA A 14 -3.52 -14.33 -34.63
N LYS A 15 -2.23 -14.59 -34.41
CA LYS A 15 -1.64 -15.93 -34.50
C LYS A 15 -2.28 -16.90 -33.50
N ALA A 16 -2.51 -16.47 -32.26
CA ALA A 16 -3.20 -17.27 -31.25
C ALA A 16 -4.66 -17.53 -31.66
N ALA A 17 -5.38 -16.51 -32.12
CA ALA A 17 -6.76 -16.59 -32.56
C ALA A 17 -6.93 -17.63 -33.68
N VAL A 18 -6.11 -17.55 -34.73
CA VAL A 18 -6.11 -18.52 -35.84
C VAL A 18 -5.82 -19.94 -35.34
N THR A 19 -4.87 -20.10 -34.41
CA THR A 19 -4.55 -21.42 -33.84
C THR A 19 -5.75 -22.02 -33.10
N TYR A 20 -6.48 -21.21 -32.33
CA TYR A 20 -7.67 -21.68 -31.61
C TYR A 20 -8.86 -21.92 -32.54
N ASP A 21 -9.02 -21.06 -33.54
CA ASP A 21 -10.06 -21.20 -34.58
C ASP A 21 -9.89 -22.52 -35.35
N GLN A 22 -8.66 -22.85 -35.78
CA GLN A 22 -8.32 -24.12 -36.43
C GLN A 22 -8.54 -25.35 -35.54
N LYS A 23 -8.42 -25.19 -34.22
CA LYS A 23 -8.67 -26.24 -33.22
C LYS A 23 -10.15 -26.32 -32.79
N ALA A 24 -11.05 -25.60 -33.47
CA ALA A 24 -12.46 -25.49 -33.12
C ALA A 24 -12.73 -24.98 -31.68
N LYS A 25 -11.79 -24.21 -31.13
CA LYS A 25 -11.91 -23.58 -29.81
C LYS A 25 -12.44 -22.15 -29.97
N TYR A 26 -13.71 -22.04 -30.32
CA TYR A 26 -14.29 -20.80 -30.83
C TYR A 26 -14.37 -19.69 -29.77
N ASN A 27 -14.59 -20.01 -28.49
CA ASN A 27 -14.63 -19.01 -27.41
C ASN A 27 -13.26 -18.34 -27.20
N GLU A 28 -12.19 -19.13 -27.20
CA GLU A 28 -10.80 -18.64 -27.10
C GLU A 28 -10.40 -17.87 -28.37
N ALA A 29 -10.78 -18.37 -29.55
CA ALA A 29 -10.56 -17.69 -30.82
C ALA A 29 -11.22 -16.30 -30.85
N VAL A 30 -12.49 -16.21 -30.44
CA VAL A 30 -13.24 -14.96 -30.32
C VAL A 30 -12.54 -13.97 -29.39
N PHE A 31 -12.03 -14.44 -28.24
CA PHE A 31 -11.28 -13.59 -27.32
C PHE A 31 -10.03 -13.00 -27.99
N TYR A 32 -9.19 -13.85 -28.59
CA TYR A 32 -7.93 -13.39 -29.20
C TYR A 32 -8.15 -12.54 -30.45
N TYR A 33 -9.19 -12.80 -31.25
CA TYR A 33 -9.53 -11.91 -32.38
C TYR A 33 -9.99 -10.53 -31.91
N LYS A 34 -10.77 -10.44 -30.82
CA LYS A 34 -11.14 -9.14 -30.22
C LYS A 34 -9.92 -8.38 -29.70
N GLU A 35 -9.01 -9.06 -28.98
CA GLU A 35 -7.79 -8.43 -28.50
C GLU A 35 -6.85 -8.02 -29.64
N ALA A 36 -6.77 -8.80 -30.73
CA ALA A 36 -6.00 -8.46 -31.92
C ALA A 36 -6.56 -7.22 -32.63
N ALA A 37 -7.87 -7.18 -32.87
CA ALA A 37 -8.56 -6.03 -33.46
C ALA A 37 -8.36 -4.77 -32.61
N GLN A 38 -8.54 -4.89 -31.29
CA GLN A 38 -8.37 -3.77 -30.37
C GLN A 38 -6.92 -3.26 -30.34
N ALA A 39 -5.93 -4.16 -30.36
CA ALA A 39 -4.52 -3.77 -30.46
C ALA A 39 -4.19 -3.04 -31.77
N LEU A 40 -4.72 -3.48 -32.92
CA LEU A 40 -4.55 -2.79 -34.21
C LEU A 40 -5.21 -1.41 -34.22
N ILE A 41 -6.40 -1.26 -33.64
CA ILE A 41 -7.06 0.04 -33.49
C ILE A 41 -6.12 0.99 -32.75
N TYR A 42 -5.63 0.60 -31.57
CA TYR A 42 -4.69 1.42 -30.78
C TYR A 42 -3.36 1.66 -31.47
N ALA A 43 -2.84 0.71 -32.25
CA ALA A 43 -1.63 0.91 -33.06
C ALA A 43 -1.83 2.04 -34.08
N GLY A 44 -2.98 2.05 -34.77
CA GLY A 44 -3.40 3.15 -35.63
C GLY A 44 -3.50 4.47 -34.88
N MET A 45 -4.10 4.46 -33.68
CA MET A 45 -4.19 5.67 -32.82
C MET A 45 -2.84 6.21 -32.39
N ALA A 46 -1.85 5.34 -32.25
CA ALA A 46 -0.48 5.69 -31.86
C ALA A 46 0.40 6.08 -33.06
N GLY A 47 -0.15 6.19 -34.27
CA GLY A 47 0.59 6.61 -35.47
C GLY A 47 1.32 5.48 -36.21
N SER A 48 0.84 4.24 -36.10
CA SER A 48 1.34 3.11 -36.91
C SER A 48 1.31 3.42 -38.41
N LYS A 49 2.37 2.99 -39.11
CA LYS A 49 2.50 3.14 -40.58
C LYS A 49 2.08 1.89 -41.35
N LEU A 50 1.60 0.84 -40.69
CA LEU A 50 1.10 -0.36 -41.36
C LEU A 50 -0.09 -0.03 -42.26
N GLU A 51 0.03 -0.35 -43.54
CA GLU A 51 -1.05 -0.22 -44.52
C GLU A 51 -2.15 -1.27 -44.26
N GLY A 52 -3.42 -0.93 -44.50
CA GLY A 52 -4.55 -1.88 -44.39
C GLY A 52 -4.99 -2.23 -42.96
N LEU A 53 -4.59 -1.45 -41.94
CA LEU A 53 -4.98 -1.66 -40.54
C LEU A 53 -6.49 -1.80 -40.34
N GLN A 54 -7.28 -0.89 -40.91
CA GLN A 54 -8.74 -0.89 -40.78
C GLN A 54 -9.37 -2.11 -41.43
N ASP A 55 -8.83 -2.56 -42.57
CA ASP A 55 -9.31 -3.76 -43.25
C ASP A 55 -9.05 -5.01 -42.41
N LYS A 56 -7.86 -5.11 -41.78
CA LYS A 56 -7.54 -6.21 -40.85
C LYS A 56 -8.37 -6.18 -39.58
N VAL A 57 -8.66 -5.00 -39.03
CA VAL A 57 -9.58 -4.86 -37.88
C VAL A 57 -10.97 -5.37 -38.27
N ASN A 58 -11.49 -4.95 -39.41
CA ASN A 58 -12.80 -5.39 -39.90
C ASN A 58 -12.81 -6.90 -40.19
N GLU A 59 -11.74 -7.47 -40.75
CA GLU A 59 -11.59 -8.91 -40.96
C GLU A 59 -11.69 -9.69 -39.64
N TYR A 60 -10.97 -9.26 -38.59
CA TYR A 60 -11.03 -9.91 -37.29
C TYR A 60 -12.39 -9.76 -36.61
N LEU A 61 -13.03 -8.59 -36.69
CA LEU A 61 -14.37 -8.37 -36.13
C LEU A 61 -15.45 -9.15 -36.88
N ASN A 62 -15.35 -9.26 -38.20
CA ASN A 62 -16.24 -10.10 -39.00
C ASN A 62 -16.06 -11.57 -38.66
N ARG A 63 -14.82 -12.03 -38.46
CA ARG A 63 -14.56 -13.40 -38.00
C ARG A 63 -15.12 -13.65 -36.60
N VAL A 64 -14.98 -12.69 -35.69
CA VAL A 64 -15.63 -12.74 -34.36
C VAL A 64 -17.14 -12.90 -34.47
N GLN A 65 -17.79 -12.14 -35.36
CA GLN A 65 -19.24 -12.25 -35.56
C GLN A 65 -19.64 -13.61 -36.15
N ALA A 66 -18.88 -14.12 -37.12
CA ALA A 66 -19.09 -15.45 -37.68
C ALA A 66 -18.92 -16.56 -36.64
N LEU A 67 -17.88 -16.45 -35.79
CA LEU A 67 -17.63 -17.39 -34.70
C LEU A 67 -18.68 -17.27 -33.59
N HIS A 68 -19.19 -16.08 -33.26
CA HIS A 68 -20.31 -15.95 -32.33
C HIS A 68 -21.56 -16.68 -32.83
N ASN A 69 -21.86 -16.57 -34.13
CA ASN A 69 -23.00 -17.27 -34.72
C ASN A 69 -22.80 -18.80 -34.69
N ALA A 70 -21.55 -19.27 -34.85
CA ALA A 70 -21.20 -20.68 -34.73
C ALA A 70 -21.24 -21.19 -33.27
N VAL A 71 -20.86 -20.35 -32.30
CA VAL A 71 -20.95 -20.67 -30.86
C VAL A 71 -22.40 -20.65 -30.37
N GLN A 72 -23.26 -19.80 -30.94
CA GLN A 72 -24.70 -19.79 -30.65
C GLN A 72 -25.44 -21.00 -31.23
N SER A 73 -24.90 -21.64 -32.27
CA SER A 73 -25.44 -22.86 -32.86
C SER A 73 -24.86 -24.15 -32.26
N GLU A 74 -23.73 -24.08 -31.54
CA GLU A 74 -23.28 -25.16 -30.66
C GLU A 74 -24.21 -25.26 -29.43
N LYS A 75 -24.65 -26.47 -29.10
CA LYS A 75 -25.29 -26.72 -27.80
C LYS A 75 -24.26 -26.38 -26.73
N ILE A 76 -24.63 -25.53 -25.76
CA ILE A 76 -23.80 -25.28 -24.58
C ILE A 76 -23.47 -26.64 -23.97
N ASP A 77 -22.18 -26.98 -23.92
CA ASP A 77 -21.73 -28.19 -23.22
C ASP A 77 -22.33 -28.17 -21.82
N PRO A 78 -23.01 -29.25 -21.39
CA PRO A 78 -23.57 -29.32 -20.05
C PRO A 78 -22.46 -29.02 -19.03
N LEU A 79 -22.81 -28.26 -17.99
CA LEU A 79 -21.85 -27.95 -16.93
C LEU A 79 -21.31 -29.24 -16.33
N LYS A 80 -20.01 -29.24 -15.99
CA LYS A 80 -19.36 -30.37 -15.34
C LYS A 80 -20.18 -30.82 -14.14
N SER A 81 -20.39 -32.13 -14.03
CA SER A 81 -21.09 -32.68 -12.88
C SER A 81 -20.24 -32.51 -11.62
N ARG A 82 -20.87 -32.55 -10.44
CA ARG A 82 -20.15 -32.50 -9.16
C ARG A 82 -19.00 -33.52 -9.11
N HIS A 83 -19.24 -34.74 -9.59
CA HIS A 83 -18.22 -35.80 -9.61
C HIS A 83 -17.03 -35.48 -10.53
N GLN A 84 -17.26 -34.76 -11.63
CA GLN A 84 -16.18 -34.30 -12.52
C GLN A 84 -15.37 -33.17 -11.89
N VAL A 85 -16.01 -32.24 -11.18
CA VAL A 85 -15.32 -31.18 -10.41
C VAL A 85 -14.53 -31.78 -9.24
N ASP A 86 -15.07 -32.80 -8.57
CA ASP A 86 -14.37 -33.51 -7.49
C ASP A 86 -13.14 -34.28 -8.02
N LEU A 87 -13.18 -34.82 -9.26
CA LEU A 87 -12.00 -35.38 -9.92
C LEU A 87 -10.91 -34.31 -10.16
N GLU A 88 -11.27 -33.11 -10.60
CA GLU A 88 -10.30 -32.01 -10.79
C GLU A 88 -9.67 -31.56 -9.47
N ARG A 89 -10.46 -31.55 -8.39
CA ARG A 89 -9.96 -31.27 -7.04
C ARG A 89 -9.00 -32.36 -6.56
N ALA A 90 -9.34 -33.63 -6.78
CA ALA A 90 -8.45 -34.75 -6.48
C ALA A 90 -7.14 -34.66 -7.27
N HIS A 91 -7.21 -34.30 -8.55
CA HIS A 91 -6.02 -34.10 -9.38
C HIS A 91 -5.15 -32.95 -8.83
N PHE A 92 -5.77 -31.83 -8.43
CA PHE A 92 -5.06 -30.71 -7.83
C PHE A 92 -4.35 -31.09 -6.53
N LEU A 93 -5.00 -31.89 -5.67
CA LEU A 93 -4.40 -32.45 -4.45
C LEU A 93 -3.17 -33.31 -4.78
N VAL A 94 -3.26 -34.18 -5.78
CA VAL A 94 -2.13 -35.03 -6.23
C VAL A 94 -0.98 -34.19 -6.77
N THR A 95 -1.25 -33.17 -7.60
CA THR A 95 -0.20 -32.27 -8.10
C THR A 95 0.52 -31.54 -6.96
N GLN A 96 -0.23 -31.03 -5.97
CA GLN A 96 0.36 -30.36 -4.82
C GLN A 96 1.17 -31.35 -3.93
N ALA A 97 0.68 -32.57 -3.76
CA ALA A 97 1.42 -33.62 -3.04
C ALA A 97 2.78 -33.91 -3.71
N PHE A 98 2.81 -34.01 -5.04
CA PHE A 98 4.05 -34.16 -5.80
C PHE A 98 5.02 -33.00 -5.61
N GLU A 99 4.52 -31.77 -5.60
CA GLU A 99 5.38 -30.59 -5.41
C GLU A 99 5.97 -30.54 -4.00
N GLU A 100 5.22 -30.95 -2.98
CA GLU A 100 5.73 -31.03 -1.60
C GLU A 100 6.71 -32.20 -1.43
N ASP A 101 6.48 -33.33 -2.09
CA ASP A 101 7.40 -34.48 -2.15
C ASP A 101 8.74 -34.08 -2.79
N GLU A 102 8.71 -33.39 -3.94
CA GLU A 102 9.92 -32.85 -4.61
C GLU A 102 10.68 -31.83 -3.75
N LYS A 103 9.99 -31.09 -2.88
CA LYS A 103 10.60 -30.14 -1.92
C LYS A 103 11.16 -30.85 -0.69
N GLY A 104 10.95 -32.15 -0.53
CA GLY A 104 11.38 -32.94 0.63
C GLY A 104 10.45 -32.83 1.85
N ASN A 105 9.24 -32.30 1.69
CA ASN A 105 8.24 -32.18 2.76
C ASN A 105 7.35 -33.43 2.80
N GLY A 106 7.93 -34.57 3.15
CA GLY A 106 7.28 -35.89 3.07
C GLY A 106 5.96 -36.01 3.85
N ASP A 107 5.88 -35.44 5.07
CA ASP A 107 4.68 -35.53 5.91
C ASP A 107 3.46 -34.83 5.26
N GLU A 108 3.65 -33.62 4.72
CA GLU A 108 2.58 -32.88 4.03
C GLU A 108 2.20 -33.56 2.72
N ALA A 109 3.18 -34.09 1.98
CA ALA A 109 2.93 -34.85 0.76
C ALA A 109 2.06 -36.08 1.02
N ILE A 110 2.37 -36.86 2.07
CA ILE A 110 1.57 -38.03 2.48
C ILE A 110 0.15 -37.62 2.84
N GLU A 111 -0.03 -36.53 3.58
CA GLU A 111 -1.37 -36.04 3.94
C GLU A 111 -2.19 -35.66 2.69
N LEU A 112 -1.59 -34.95 1.74
CA LEU A 112 -2.24 -34.55 0.49
C LEU A 112 -2.58 -35.75 -0.40
N TYR A 113 -1.69 -36.75 -0.52
CA TYR A 113 -1.97 -38.01 -1.22
C TYR A 113 -3.14 -38.75 -0.58
N THR A 114 -3.15 -38.86 0.75
CA THR A 114 -4.22 -39.53 1.50
C THR A 114 -5.57 -38.88 1.22
N GLN A 115 -5.65 -37.55 1.31
CA GLN A 115 -6.87 -36.80 1.02
C GLN A 115 -7.33 -36.93 -0.44
N ALA A 116 -6.39 -36.97 -1.40
CA ALA A 116 -6.71 -37.21 -2.80
C ALA A 116 -7.33 -38.60 -3.01
N VAL A 117 -6.76 -39.64 -2.37
CA VAL A 117 -7.25 -41.01 -2.45
C VAL A 117 -8.64 -41.14 -1.83
N GLU A 118 -8.85 -40.58 -0.64
CA GLU A 118 -10.16 -40.55 0.02
C GLU A 118 -11.22 -39.89 -0.86
N LEU A 119 -10.90 -38.72 -1.44
CA LEU A 119 -11.79 -38.01 -2.34
C LEU A 119 -12.09 -38.83 -3.61
N CYS A 120 -11.08 -39.51 -4.18
CA CYS A 120 -11.27 -40.36 -5.35
C CYS A 120 -12.18 -41.56 -5.06
N ILE A 121 -11.98 -42.25 -3.94
CA ILE A 121 -12.78 -43.41 -3.53
C ILE A 121 -14.22 -42.99 -3.27
N LYS A 122 -14.42 -41.93 -2.49
CA LYS A 122 -15.74 -41.38 -2.18
C LYS A 122 -16.50 -41.02 -3.46
N THR A 123 -15.87 -40.25 -4.34
CA THR A 123 -16.49 -39.79 -5.60
C THR A 123 -16.75 -40.96 -6.55
N SER A 124 -15.87 -41.97 -6.58
CA SER A 124 -16.07 -43.18 -7.39
C SER A 124 -17.26 -44.01 -6.91
N ASN A 125 -17.54 -44.04 -5.60
CA ASN A 125 -18.68 -44.77 -5.03
C ASN A 125 -20.01 -44.03 -5.23
N GLU A 126 -19.98 -42.68 -5.27
CA GLU A 126 -21.15 -41.83 -5.51
C GLU A 126 -21.50 -41.70 -7.01
N SER A 127 -20.54 -41.91 -7.92
CA SER A 127 -20.73 -41.77 -9.37
C SER A 127 -21.28 -43.04 -10.03
N SER A 128 -22.22 -42.89 -10.96
CA SER A 128 -22.72 -43.96 -11.84
C SER A 128 -22.00 -44.05 -13.20
N ASP A 129 -21.06 -43.15 -13.49
CA ASP A 129 -20.28 -43.12 -14.74
C ASP A 129 -19.04 -44.03 -14.65
N GLN A 130 -19.07 -45.14 -15.38
CA GLN A 130 -18.00 -46.15 -15.42
C GLN A 130 -16.64 -45.60 -15.90
N THR A 131 -16.66 -44.64 -16.82
CA THR A 131 -15.43 -44.01 -17.34
C THR A 131 -14.81 -43.12 -16.28
N LEU A 132 -15.64 -42.34 -15.59
CA LEU A 132 -15.21 -41.49 -14.48
C LEU A 132 -14.68 -42.31 -13.30
N GLN A 133 -15.36 -43.39 -12.94
CA GLN A 133 -14.90 -44.33 -11.91
C GLN A 133 -13.51 -44.90 -12.25
N THR A 134 -13.27 -45.23 -13.52
CA THR A 134 -11.97 -45.75 -13.96
C THR A 134 -10.86 -44.72 -13.78
N LYS A 135 -11.12 -43.46 -14.16
CA LYS A 135 -10.16 -42.35 -13.97
C LYS A 135 -9.87 -42.08 -12.49
N LEU A 136 -10.89 -42.05 -11.64
CA LEU A 136 -10.75 -41.85 -10.19
C LEU A 136 -9.94 -42.99 -9.55
N LYS A 137 -10.22 -44.24 -9.93
CA LYS A 137 -9.46 -45.42 -9.45
C LYS A 137 -8.00 -45.39 -9.90
N GLN A 138 -7.74 -44.95 -11.14
CA GLN A 138 -6.38 -44.79 -11.65
C GLN A 138 -5.61 -43.73 -10.87
N LEU A 139 -6.22 -42.56 -10.66
CA LEU A 139 -5.61 -41.46 -9.90
C LEU A 139 -5.33 -41.86 -8.43
N ALA A 140 -6.27 -42.57 -7.80
CA ALA A 140 -6.10 -43.09 -6.44
C ALA A 140 -4.94 -44.08 -6.33
N ARG A 141 -4.80 -45.01 -7.30
CA ARG A 141 -3.66 -45.94 -7.34
C ARG A 141 -2.33 -45.21 -7.48
N GLN A 142 -2.26 -44.23 -8.39
CA GLN A 142 -1.05 -43.44 -8.58
C GLN A 142 -0.64 -42.65 -7.33
N ALA A 143 -1.62 -42.10 -6.60
CA ALA A 143 -1.38 -41.42 -5.34
C ALA A 143 -0.90 -42.38 -4.24
N LEU A 144 -1.50 -43.57 -4.12
CA LEU A 144 -1.09 -44.62 -3.18
C LEU A 144 0.34 -45.10 -3.45
N ASP A 145 0.64 -45.49 -4.69
CA ASP A 145 1.96 -45.99 -5.10
C ASP A 145 3.06 -44.99 -4.76
N ARG A 146 2.78 -43.69 -4.89
CA ARG A 146 3.71 -42.61 -4.53
C ARG A 146 3.82 -42.38 -3.03
N SER A 147 2.70 -42.41 -2.30
CA SER A 147 2.71 -42.27 -0.84
C SER A 147 3.46 -43.41 -0.13
N ASP A 148 3.40 -44.63 -0.67
CA ASP A 148 4.11 -45.80 -0.15
C ASP A 148 5.63 -45.70 -0.40
N LEU A 149 6.03 -45.08 -1.52
CA LEU A 149 7.44 -44.81 -1.82
C LEU A 149 8.03 -43.70 -0.95
N SER A 150 7.24 -42.66 -0.64
CA SER A 150 7.68 -41.55 0.23
C SER A 150 7.75 -41.95 1.71
N SER A 151 7.02 -43.00 2.13
CA SER A 151 7.07 -43.56 3.49
C SER A 151 8.19 -44.60 3.69
N GLY A 152 8.75 -45.15 2.60
CA GLY A 152 9.92 -46.04 2.61
C GLY A 152 11.25 -45.28 2.61
N GLY A 153 11.72 -44.84 3.78
CA GLY A 153 13.02 -44.15 3.89
C GLY A 153 14.20 -44.97 3.36
N SER A 154 14.80 -44.55 2.24
CA SER A 154 16.20 -44.90 1.91
C SER A 154 16.82 -43.97 0.87
N SER A 155 18.01 -43.47 1.23
CA SER A 155 18.99 -42.76 0.42
C SER A 155 19.39 -43.58 -0.83
N GLY A 156 18.87 -43.20 -1.99
CA GLY A 156 19.28 -43.68 -3.32
C GLY A 156 19.31 -42.51 -4.32
N PRO A 157 20.04 -42.60 -5.45
CA PRO A 157 20.29 -41.46 -6.33
C PRO A 157 18.99 -40.90 -6.89
N VAL A 158 18.86 -39.57 -6.85
CA VAL A 158 17.74 -38.79 -7.41
C VAL A 158 17.50 -39.23 -8.86
N ARG A 159 16.50 -40.09 -9.07
CA ARG A 159 16.02 -40.40 -10.42
C ARG A 159 15.22 -39.20 -10.92
N GLN A 160 15.62 -38.63 -12.05
CA GLN A 160 14.78 -37.70 -12.81
C GLN A 160 13.51 -38.43 -13.25
N PHE A 161 12.35 -37.93 -12.85
CA PHE A 161 11.05 -38.43 -13.31
C PHE A 161 10.41 -37.45 -14.28
N PHE A 162 9.86 -38.01 -15.36
CA PHE A 162 9.12 -37.29 -16.39
C PHE A 162 7.67 -37.01 -15.93
N PRO A 163 7.05 -35.92 -16.39
CA PRO A 163 5.64 -35.64 -16.14
C PRO A 163 4.74 -36.76 -16.64
N LEU A 164 3.52 -36.84 -16.07
CA LEU A 164 2.44 -37.75 -16.45
C LEU A 164 2.32 -37.82 -17.98
N GLY A 165 2.22 -39.05 -18.52
CA GLY A 165 2.36 -39.36 -19.95
C GLY A 165 1.40 -38.63 -20.90
N PRO A 166 1.57 -38.85 -22.23
CA PRO A 166 1.05 -37.99 -23.30
C PRO A 166 -0.49 -37.90 -23.42
N ASP A 167 -1.26 -38.75 -22.75
CA ASP A 167 -2.74 -38.70 -22.82
C ASP A 167 -3.38 -37.55 -22.01
N PHE A 168 -2.59 -36.74 -21.29
CA PHE A 168 -3.09 -35.67 -20.43
C PHE A 168 -2.31 -34.34 -20.56
N SER A 169 -1.85 -34.00 -21.77
CA SER A 169 -1.17 -32.71 -22.04
C SER A 169 -2.14 -31.57 -22.36
N VAL A 170 -2.12 -30.49 -21.58
CA VAL A 170 -2.60 -29.16 -22.00
C VAL A 170 -1.44 -28.42 -22.66
N HIS A 171 -1.39 -28.48 -24.00
CA HIS A 171 -0.58 -27.68 -24.95
C HIS A 171 0.86 -27.34 -24.54
N ASP A 172 1.82 -28.14 -25.02
CA ASP A 172 3.25 -27.79 -25.07
C ASP A 172 3.55 -26.71 -26.13
N ARG A 173 4.36 -25.72 -25.74
CA ARG A 173 5.21 -24.91 -26.64
C ARG A 173 6.63 -24.82 -26.04
N PRO A 174 7.68 -24.67 -26.87
CA PRO A 174 9.06 -24.83 -26.44
C PRO A 174 9.52 -23.79 -25.42
N GLN A 175 10.36 -24.23 -24.48
CA GLN A 175 11.02 -23.42 -23.46
C GLN A 175 11.95 -22.35 -24.06
N PRO A 176 11.86 -21.08 -23.62
CA PRO A 176 13.01 -20.21 -23.50
C PRO A 176 13.72 -20.44 -22.16
N GLN A 177 15.03 -20.27 -22.16
CA GLN A 177 15.97 -20.43 -21.04
C GLN A 177 15.50 -19.79 -19.71
N PRO A 178 16.00 -20.28 -18.55
CA PRO A 178 15.54 -19.86 -17.23
C PRO A 178 15.84 -18.37 -17.00
N ILE A 179 14.80 -17.54 -17.14
CA ILE A 179 14.82 -16.18 -16.60
C ILE A 179 14.71 -16.32 -15.09
N ARG A 180 15.81 -15.99 -14.39
CA ARG A 180 15.86 -15.88 -12.93
C ARG A 180 14.57 -15.23 -12.43
N ALA A 181 13.93 -15.88 -11.46
CA ALA A 181 12.81 -15.31 -10.72
C ALA A 181 13.16 -13.86 -10.35
N VAL A 182 12.30 -12.93 -10.75
CA VAL A 182 12.40 -11.53 -10.35
C VAL A 182 12.28 -11.54 -8.84
N GLN A 183 13.43 -11.48 -8.17
CA GLN A 183 13.49 -11.11 -6.77
C GLN A 183 12.89 -9.69 -6.72
N SER A 184 11.60 -9.60 -6.37
CA SER A 184 11.12 -8.38 -5.75
C SER A 184 12.10 -8.10 -4.63
N SER A 185 12.68 -6.90 -4.63
CA SER A 185 13.52 -6.41 -3.55
C SER A 185 12.69 -6.40 -2.27
N GLU A 186 12.55 -7.57 -1.64
CA GLU A 186 12.23 -7.65 -0.24
C GLU A 186 13.39 -6.95 0.46
N PRO A 187 13.13 -6.00 1.37
CA PRO A 187 14.19 -5.43 2.18
C PRO A 187 14.80 -6.57 2.98
N GLN A 188 15.93 -7.11 2.49
CA GLN A 188 16.72 -8.12 3.17
C GLN A 188 17.00 -7.63 4.59
N GLY A 189 16.40 -8.27 5.58
CA GLY A 189 16.82 -8.17 6.98
C GLY A 189 16.39 -6.94 7.77
N GLN A 190 15.27 -6.27 7.46
CA GLN A 190 14.71 -5.28 8.40
C GLN A 190 14.16 -5.99 9.65
N ARG A 191 15.01 -6.10 10.67
CA ARG A 191 14.60 -6.52 12.01
C ARG A 191 13.82 -5.37 12.64
N TYR A 192 12.49 -5.44 12.58
CA TYR A 192 11.62 -4.46 13.21
C TYR A 192 11.93 -4.33 14.71
N THR A 193 11.85 -3.11 15.21
CA THR A 193 11.91 -2.86 16.65
C THR A 193 10.64 -3.38 17.35
N ALA A 194 10.68 -3.56 18.67
CA ALA A 194 9.51 -3.97 19.44
C ALA A 194 8.34 -2.97 19.30
N GLU A 195 8.63 -1.67 19.24
CA GLU A 195 7.64 -0.61 18.99
C GLU A 195 6.97 -0.79 17.62
N GLU A 196 7.76 -1.02 16.57
CA GLU A 196 7.24 -1.23 15.22
C GLU A 196 6.39 -2.50 15.11
N ILE A 197 6.81 -3.59 15.75
CA ILE A 197 6.04 -4.84 15.81
C ILE A 197 4.67 -4.59 16.45
N GLU A 198 4.61 -3.81 17.54
CA GLU A 198 3.36 -3.51 18.22
C GLU A 198 2.43 -2.63 17.35
N VAL A 199 2.97 -1.61 16.67
CA VAL A 199 2.22 -0.80 15.71
C VAL A 199 1.68 -1.67 14.57
N LEU A 200 2.51 -2.53 13.99
CA LEU A 200 2.10 -3.41 12.89
C LEU A 200 1.04 -4.43 13.34
N ARG A 201 1.18 -5.00 14.55
CA ARG A 201 0.23 -5.94 15.15
C ARG A 201 -1.12 -5.27 15.40
N SER A 202 -1.14 -4.16 16.13
CA SER A 202 -2.37 -3.42 16.45
C SER A 202 -3.10 -2.94 15.20
N THR A 203 -2.36 -2.58 14.13
CA THR A 203 -2.93 -2.16 12.84
C THR A 203 -3.12 -3.29 11.82
N SER A 204 -3.00 -4.55 12.25
CA SER A 204 -3.33 -5.71 11.42
C SER A 204 -4.82 -6.03 11.42
N THR A 205 -5.56 -5.61 12.43
CA THR A 205 -7.00 -5.81 12.50
C THR A 205 -7.71 -4.63 11.85
N ILE A 206 -8.31 -4.84 10.68
CA ILE A 206 -9.06 -3.82 9.95
C ILE A 206 -10.53 -4.25 9.92
N ASN A 207 -11.42 -3.44 10.50
CA ASN A 207 -12.85 -3.77 10.68
C ASN A 207 -13.09 -5.14 11.35
N GLY A 208 -12.25 -5.50 12.33
CA GLY A 208 -12.33 -6.79 13.03
C GLY A 208 -11.73 -7.98 12.26
N ILE A 209 -11.22 -7.78 11.04
CA ILE A 209 -10.58 -8.84 10.24
C ILE A 209 -9.06 -8.69 10.28
N ALA A 210 -8.35 -9.77 10.55
CA ALA A 210 -6.89 -9.79 10.62
C ALA A 210 -6.27 -9.90 9.22
N TYR A 211 -5.50 -8.88 8.83
CA TYR A 211 -4.66 -8.84 7.64
C TYR A 211 -3.19 -8.75 8.08
N VAL A 212 -2.56 -9.87 8.39
CA VAL A 212 -1.19 -9.88 8.92
C VAL A 212 -0.14 -9.53 7.85
N PRO A 213 1.04 -9.02 8.23
CA PRO A 213 2.15 -8.84 7.31
C PRO A 213 2.46 -10.13 6.55
N PHE A 214 2.71 -10.01 5.26
CA PHE A 214 3.11 -11.14 4.42
C PHE A 214 4.55 -11.53 4.75
N MET A 215 4.78 -12.79 5.10
CA MET A 215 6.08 -13.35 5.47
C MET A 215 6.48 -14.48 4.52
N SER A 216 7.75 -14.86 4.52
CA SER A 216 8.24 -15.96 3.69
C SER A 216 7.58 -17.30 3.99
N VAL A 217 7.09 -17.51 5.22
CA VAL A 217 6.29 -18.69 5.59
C VAL A 217 4.96 -18.77 4.84
N ASP A 218 4.37 -17.63 4.44
CA ASP A 218 3.12 -17.61 3.68
C ASP A 218 3.28 -18.14 2.25
N LEU A 219 4.51 -18.22 1.73
CA LEU A 219 4.79 -18.89 0.46
C LEU A 219 4.56 -20.41 0.53
N LYS A 220 4.44 -20.96 1.75
CA LYS A 220 4.11 -22.36 2.03
C LYS A 220 2.63 -22.56 2.39
N GLU A 221 1.79 -21.55 2.14
CA GLU A 221 0.35 -21.65 2.41
C GLU A 221 -0.28 -22.82 1.65
N ARG A 222 -1.05 -23.65 2.35
CA ARG A 222 -1.78 -24.75 1.72
C ARG A 222 -2.99 -24.26 0.94
N PHE A 223 -3.07 -24.64 -0.33
CA PHE A 223 -4.18 -24.30 -1.23
C PHE A 223 -5.08 -25.47 -1.60
N ALA A 224 -4.63 -26.71 -1.38
CA ALA A 224 -5.37 -27.92 -1.73
C ALA A 224 -6.13 -28.49 -0.52
N PHE A 225 -7.42 -28.75 -0.74
CA PHE A 225 -8.35 -29.27 0.26
C PHE A 225 -9.32 -30.27 -0.40
N PRO A 226 -9.83 -31.28 0.32
CA PRO A 226 -10.80 -32.24 -0.21
C PRO A 226 -12.19 -31.61 -0.36
N VAL A 227 -12.50 -30.62 0.47
CA VAL A 227 -13.74 -29.85 0.46
C VAL A 227 -13.45 -28.42 0.00
N PRO A 228 -14.34 -27.78 -0.77
CA PRO A 228 -14.16 -26.39 -1.17
C PRO A 228 -13.96 -25.48 0.05
N PHE A 229 -12.94 -24.62 -0.01
CA PHE A 229 -12.61 -23.67 1.04
C PHE A 229 -13.75 -22.69 1.29
N SER A 230 -14.05 -22.43 2.55
CA SER A 230 -15.01 -21.40 2.95
C SER A 230 -14.33 -20.40 3.87
N ASP A 231 -14.56 -19.10 3.60
CA ASP A 231 -14.03 -18.04 4.46
C ASP A 231 -14.71 -18.06 5.84
N LYS A 232 -13.90 -18.10 6.91
CA LYS A 232 -14.38 -18.09 8.30
C LYS A 232 -15.06 -16.77 8.68
N THR A 233 -14.76 -15.68 7.97
CA THR A 233 -15.33 -14.34 8.21
C THR A 233 -16.71 -14.17 7.55
N GLY A 234 -17.15 -15.15 6.76
CA GLY A 234 -18.45 -15.13 6.10
C GLY A 234 -18.43 -14.40 4.76
N LYS A 235 -19.63 -14.09 4.24
CA LYS A 235 -19.80 -13.43 2.94
C LYS A 235 -19.68 -11.92 3.05
N LEU A 236 -19.18 -11.29 1.99
CA LEU A 236 -19.06 -9.83 1.92
C LEU A 236 -20.41 -9.15 2.10
N ALA A 237 -20.42 -8.08 2.89
CA ALA A 237 -21.59 -7.24 3.06
C ALA A 237 -21.93 -6.55 1.73
N LEU A 238 -23.16 -6.73 1.27
CA LEU A 238 -23.66 -6.11 0.05
C LEU A 238 -24.15 -4.68 0.32
N SER A 239 -23.78 -3.74 -0.54
CA SER A 239 -24.38 -2.41 -0.58
C SER A 239 -25.89 -2.48 -0.87
N PRO A 240 -26.68 -1.44 -0.56
CA PRO A 240 -28.10 -1.43 -0.92
C PRO A 240 -28.36 -1.68 -2.41
N LYS A 241 -27.50 -1.15 -3.30
CA LYS A 241 -27.56 -1.39 -4.74
C LYS A 241 -27.30 -2.86 -5.10
N GLN A 242 -26.31 -3.48 -4.47
CA GLN A 242 -26.02 -4.90 -4.68
C GLN A 242 -27.17 -5.77 -4.17
N LYS A 243 -27.72 -5.48 -2.98
CA LYS A 243 -28.85 -6.24 -2.41
C LYS A 243 -30.08 -6.23 -3.32
N ALA A 244 -30.37 -5.11 -3.97
CA ALA A 244 -31.54 -4.98 -4.85
C ALA A 244 -31.50 -5.89 -6.09
N ILE A 245 -30.30 -6.29 -6.55
CA ILE A 245 -30.11 -7.12 -7.74
C ILE A 245 -29.39 -8.44 -7.45
N PHE A 246 -29.23 -8.78 -6.16
CA PHE A 246 -28.50 -9.95 -5.73
C PHE A 246 -29.33 -11.21 -6.00
N SER A 247 -28.74 -12.16 -6.73
CA SER A 247 -29.34 -13.49 -6.95
C SER A 247 -28.79 -14.49 -5.93
N ARG A 248 -27.52 -14.89 -6.10
CA ARG A 248 -26.80 -15.79 -5.20
C ARG A 248 -25.30 -15.63 -5.39
N TRP A 249 -24.53 -16.12 -4.43
CA TRP A 249 -23.09 -16.32 -4.60
C TRP A 249 -22.84 -17.59 -5.42
N VAL A 250 -21.92 -17.52 -6.39
CA VAL A 250 -21.52 -18.67 -7.23
C VAL A 250 -20.01 -18.73 -7.37
N ARG A 251 -19.46 -19.93 -7.49
CA ARG A 251 -18.08 -20.17 -7.89
C ARG A 251 -17.93 -20.16 -9.42
N PRO A 252 -16.74 -19.90 -9.98
CA PRO A 252 -16.56 -19.88 -11.43
C PRO A 252 -16.89 -21.20 -12.14
N ASP A 253 -16.63 -22.34 -11.50
CA ASP A 253 -16.95 -23.68 -12.01
C ASP A 253 -18.47 -23.96 -12.09
N GLU A 254 -19.29 -23.23 -11.32
CA GLU A 254 -20.76 -23.34 -11.39
C GLU A 254 -21.35 -22.60 -12.60
N ILE A 255 -20.54 -21.80 -13.31
CA ILE A 255 -20.98 -20.97 -14.45
C ILE A 255 -20.13 -21.16 -15.71
N CYS A 256 -19.00 -21.88 -15.63
CA CYS A 256 -18.10 -22.15 -16.74
C CYS A 256 -17.35 -23.47 -16.52
N ASN A 257 -17.25 -24.30 -17.56
CA ASN A 257 -16.55 -25.59 -17.48
C ASN A 257 -15.04 -25.47 -17.26
N ASN A 258 -14.39 -24.47 -17.85
CA ASN A 258 -12.93 -24.34 -17.81
C ASN A 258 -12.51 -22.98 -17.25
N PRO A 259 -12.78 -22.71 -15.96
CA PRO A 259 -12.40 -21.45 -15.34
C PRO A 259 -10.88 -21.28 -15.39
N THR A 260 -10.43 -20.15 -15.92
CA THR A 260 -9.01 -19.81 -16.02
C THR A 260 -8.76 -18.56 -15.21
N MET A 261 -7.71 -18.56 -14.39
CA MET A 261 -7.45 -17.43 -13.50
C MET A 261 -7.11 -16.16 -14.28
N ILE A 262 -6.12 -16.24 -15.17
CA ILE A 262 -5.76 -15.16 -16.10
C ILE A 262 -5.41 -15.78 -17.45
N MET A 263 -6.29 -15.63 -18.46
CA MET A 263 -6.04 -16.10 -19.83
C MET A 263 -5.07 -15.17 -20.58
N SER A 264 -5.16 -13.87 -20.35
CA SER A 264 -4.23 -12.86 -20.86
C SER A 264 -4.31 -11.62 -19.97
N VAL A 265 -3.16 -11.01 -19.67
CA VAL A 265 -3.11 -9.74 -18.94
C VAL A 265 -3.55 -8.62 -19.88
N SER A 266 -4.75 -8.10 -19.68
CA SER A 266 -5.32 -7.05 -20.54
C SER A 266 -6.19 -6.09 -19.74
N SER A 267 -5.95 -4.80 -19.92
CA SER A 267 -6.80 -3.74 -19.37
C SER A 267 -8.22 -3.78 -19.94
N PHE A 268 -8.38 -4.28 -21.17
CA PHE A 268 -9.67 -4.36 -21.88
C PHE A 268 -10.59 -5.45 -21.31
N SER A 269 -10.04 -6.40 -20.56
CA SER A 269 -10.79 -7.46 -19.90
C SER A 269 -11.42 -7.02 -18.57
N ILE A 270 -10.96 -5.90 -17.99
CA ILE A 270 -11.39 -5.38 -16.69
C ILE A 270 -12.54 -4.39 -16.85
N LYS A 271 -13.66 -4.64 -16.16
CA LYS A 271 -14.91 -3.89 -16.37
C LYS A 271 -15.66 -3.70 -15.06
N GLN A 272 -16.00 -2.46 -14.73
CA GLN A 272 -16.78 -2.11 -13.54
C GLN A 272 -18.27 -2.46 -13.73
N THR A 273 -18.91 -2.89 -12.64
CA THR A 273 -20.28 -3.44 -12.62
C THR A 273 -21.16 -2.65 -11.62
N VAL A 274 -21.90 -3.32 -10.73
CA VAL A 274 -22.59 -2.73 -9.56
C VAL A 274 -21.62 -2.27 -8.46
N VAL A 275 -20.33 -2.59 -8.59
CA VAL A 275 -19.27 -2.14 -7.68
C VAL A 275 -19.08 -0.63 -7.84
N SER A 276 -19.19 0.13 -6.75
CA SER A 276 -19.17 1.60 -6.78
C SER A 276 -17.77 2.24 -6.72
N ASP A 277 -16.70 1.44 -6.69
CA ASP A 277 -15.32 1.92 -6.57
C ASP A 277 -14.62 1.99 -7.94
N CYS A 278 -14.77 3.12 -8.63
CA CYS A 278 -14.16 3.33 -9.94
C CYS A 278 -12.63 3.51 -9.87
N SER A 279 -12.13 4.06 -8.76
CA SER A 279 -10.69 4.20 -8.50
C SER A 279 -9.98 2.84 -8.47
N PHE A 280 -10.59 1.84 -7.85
CA PHE A 280 -10.05 0.49 -7.79
C PHE A 280 -10.01 -0.19 -9.17
N VAL A 281 -11.08 -0.06 -9.97
CA VAL A 281 -11.10 -0.66 -11.31
C VAL A 281 -10.09 0.02 -12.24
N ALA A 282 -9.96 1.34 -12.14
CA ALA A 282 -8.97 2.10 -12.91
C ALA A 282 -7.54 1.68 -12.56
N SER A 283 -7.22 1.52 -11.27
CA SER A 283 -5.87 1.10 -10.84
C SER A 283 -5.51 -0.30 -11.33
N LEU A 284 -6.47 -1.24 -11.33
CA LEU A 284 -6.27 -2.59 -11.87
C LEU A 284 -6.05 -2.57 -13.39
N ALA A 285 -6.83 -1.77 -14.12
CA ALA A 285 -6.69 -1.64 -15.58
C ALA A 285 -5.32 -1.05 -15.97
N ILE A 286 -4.88 0.01 -15.27
CA ILE A 286 -3.56 0.63 -15.49
C ILE A 286 -2.44 -0.36 -15.15
N SER A 287 -2.58 -1.09 -14.05
CA SER A 287 -1.62 -2.13 -13.63
C SER A 287 -1.47 -3.23 -14.68
N ALA A 288 -2.58 -3.68 -15.27
CA ALA A 288 -2.57 -4.69 -16.33
C ALA A 288 -1.91 -4.16 -17.61
N ALA A 289 -2.21 -2.91 -17.98
CA ALA A 289 -1.59 -2.26 -19.12
C ALA A 289 -0.07 -2.10 -18.92
N TYR A 290 0.38 -1.74 -17.71
CA TYR A 290 1.79 -1.62 -17.36
C TYR A 290 2.52 -2.96 -17.46
N GLU A 291 1.98 -4.00 -16.80
CA GLU A 291 2.59 -5.32 -16.79
C GLU A 291 2.77 -5.86 -18.20
N ARG A 292 1.76 -5.71 -19.05
CA ARG A 292 1.82 -6.10 -20.46
C ARG A 292 2.83 -5.28 -21.25
N ARG A 293 2.77 -3.94 -21.15
CA ARG A 293 3.63 -3.04 -21.93
C ARG A 293 5.12 -3.22 -21.63
N TYR A 294 5.46 -3.46 -20.36
CA TYR A 294 6.86 -3.55 -19.92
C TYR A 294 7.32 -4.98 -19.66
N ASN A 295 6.45 -5.97 -19.84
CA ASN A 295 6.68 -7.37 -19.48
C ASN A 295 7.18 -7.52 -18.02
N LYS A 296 6.58 -6.76 -17.10
CA LYS A 296 6.94 -6.71 -15.67
C LYS A 296 5.76 -7.14 -14.81
N LYS A 297 5.86 -8.35 -14.22
CA LYS A 297 4.81 -8.93 -13.37
C LYS A 297 4.49 -8.03 -12.17
N LEU A 298 3.30 -7.43 -12.17
CA LEU A 298 2.82 -6.52 -11.12
C LEU A 298 1.51 -7.03 -10.49
N ILE A 299 0.57 -7.51 -11.31
CA ILE A 299 -0.66 -8.17 -10.88
C ILE A 299 -0.43 -9.67 -10.73
N THR A 300 0.20 -10.32 -11.71
CA THR A 300 0.34 -11.79 -11.71
C THR A 300 1.24 -12.30 -10.58
N SER A 301 2.22 -11.49 -10.15
CA SER A 301 3.17 -11.85 -9.09
C SER A 301 2.59 -11.81 -7.68
N ILE A 302 1.41 -11.20 -7.49
CA ILE A 302 0.81 -11.02 -6.16
C ILE A 302 -0.36 -11.96 -5.88
N ILE A 303 -0.79 -12.78 -6.84
CA ILE A 303 -1.92 -13.71 -6.72
C ILE A 303 -1.38 -15.14 -6.59
N TYR A 304 -1.93 -15.90 -5.65
CA TYR A 304 -1.55 -17.29 -5.32
C TYR A 304 -2.80 -18.19 -5.25
N PRO A 305 -2.71 -19.49 -5.58
CA PRO A 305 -1.47 -20.25 -5.87
C PRO A 305 -0.83 -19.90 -7.23
N GLN A 306 0.45 -20.23 -7.37
CA GLN A 306 1.23 -20.02 -8.59
C GLN A 306 1.84 -21.33 -9.07
N ASN A 307 1.83 -21.54 -10.38
CA ASN A 307 2.52 -22.67 -11.00
C ASN A 307 4.05 -22.53 -10.92
N ARG A 308 4.78 -23.54 -11.42
CA ARG A 308 6.26 -23.54 -11.51
C ARG A 308 6.89 -22.34 -12.24
N ARG A 309 6.12 -21.63 -13.08
CA ARG A 309 6.54 -20.41 -13.80
C ARG A 309 6.26 -19.12 -13.02
N GLY A 310 5.75 -19.22 -11.79
CA GLY A 310 5.30 -18.08 -10.98
C GLY A 310 4.13 -17.36 -11.62
N GLU A 311 3.23 -18.09 -12.28
CA GLU A 311 2.00 -17.56 -12.88
C GLU A 311 0.80 -18.03 -12.04
N PRO A 312 -0.19 -17.15 -11.79
CA PRO A 312 -1.33 -17.51 -10.97
C PRO A 312 -2.17 -18.58 -11.67
N GLU A 313 -2.57 -19.60 -10.90
CA GLU A 313 -3.34 -20.73 -11.41
C GLU A 313 -4.75 -20.79 -10.81
N TYR A 314 -5.68 -21.42 -11.53
CA TYR A 314 -7.02 -21.64 -11.00
C TYR A 314 -6.97 -22.76 -9.95
N ASN A 315 -7.56 -22.50 -8.78
CA ASN A 315 -7.65 -23.46 -7.69
C ASN A 315 -9.10 -23.99 -7.58
N PRO A 316 -9.36 -25.27 -7.89
CA PRO A 316 -10.70 -25.88 -7.78
C PRO A 316 -11.18 -26.02 -6.32
N CYS A 317 -10.29 -25.86 -5.34
CA CYS A 317 -10.66 -25.78 -3.93
C CYS A 317 -11.22 -24.38 -3.57
N GLY A 318 -10.99 -23.36 -4.41
CA GLY A 318 -11.54 -22.01 -4.28
C GLY A 318 -10.88 -21.12 -3.24
N LYS A 319 -9.70 -21.51 -2.72
CA LYS A 319 -8.88 -20.68 -1.84
C LYS A 319 -7.83 -19.91 -2.65
N TYR A 320 -7.74 -18.61 -2.41
CA TYR A 320 -6.74 -17.74 -3.01
C TYR A 320 -6.08 -16.87 -1.96
N MET A 321 -4.86 -16.43 -2.25
CA MET A 321 -4.14 -15.46 -1.44
C MET A 321 -3.63 -14.33 -2.34
N VAL A 322 -3.81 -13.09 -1.90
CA VAL A 322 -3.31 -11.90 -2.59
C VAL A 322 -2.40 -11.11 -1.66
N LYS A 323 -1.22 -10.72 -2.17
CA LYS A 323 -0.25 -9.87 -1.46
C LYS A 323 -0.53 -8.40 -1.78
N LEU A 324 -1.17 -7.66 -0.86
CA LEU A 324 -1.51 -6.25 -1.04
C LEU A 324 -0.68 -5.34 -0.12
N HIS A 325 -0.30 -4.15 -0.59
CA HIS A 325 0.41 -3.17 0.24
C HIS A 325 -0.59 -2.31 1.02
N ILE A 326 -0.68 -2.52 2.33
CA ILE A 326 -1.68 -1.88 3.20
C ILE A 326 -0.98 -1.45 4.49
N ASN A 327 -1.24 -0.22 4.94
CA ASN A 327 -0.63 0.35 6.16
C ASN A 327 0.92 0.23 6.13
N GLY A 328 1.51 0.57 4.99
CA GLY A 328 2.96 0.68 4.80
C GLY A 328 3.74 -0.63 4.62
N VAL A 329 3.07 -1.79 4.67
CA VAL A 329 3.70 -3.11 4.48
C VAL A 329 2.89 -4.02 3.54
N PRO A 330 3.52 -4.99 2.85
CA PRO A 330 2.80 -6.08 2.19
C PRO A 330 2.05 -6.92 3.23
N ARG A 331 0.77 -7.17 3.02
CA ARG A 331 -0.10 -7.96 3.89
C ARG A 331 -0.73 -9.10 3.11
N LYS A 332 -0.97 -10.20 3.81
CA LYS A 332 -1.66 -11.39 3.32
C LYS A 332 -3.17 -11.16 3.35
N VAL A 333 -3.82 -11.32 2.20
CA VAL A 333 -5.28 -11.27 2.07
C VAL A 333 -5.74 -12.61 1.52
N THR A 334 -6.45 -13.40 2.33
CA THR A 334 -7.03 -14.68 1.89
C THR A 334 -8.43 -14.41 1.34
N ILE A 335 -8.77 -15.02 0.21
CA ILE A 335 -10.03 -14.76 -0.50
C ILE A 335 -10.67 -16.09 -0.90
N GLU A 336 -11.99 -16.19 -0.75
CA GLU A 336 -12.82 -17.23 -1.35
C GLU A 336 -13.28 -16.81 -2.77
N ASN A 337 -13.17 -17.72 -3.74
CA ASN A 337 -13.51 -17.44 -5.14
C ASN A 337 -15.03 -17.48 -5.40
N GLN A 338 -15.72 -16.37 -5.11
CA GLN A 338 -17.12 -16.19 -5.48
C GLN A 338 -17.34 -14.88 -6.25
N LEU A 339 -18.11 -14.95 -7.33
CA LEU A 339 -18.28 -13.84 -8.28
C LEU A 339 -19.69 -13.24 -8.23
N THR A 340 -19.77 -11.93 -8.52
CA THR A 340 -21.01 -11.20 -8.86
C THR A 340 -20.81 -10.47 -10.20
N GLY A 341 -21.71 -10.61 -11.19
CA GLY A 341 -21.42 -10.32 -12.61
C GLY A 341 -21.97 -9.03 -13.27
N MET A 342 -21.43 -8.75 -14.48
CA MET A 342 -21.84 -7.85 -15.62
C MET A 342 -21.13 -6.50 -15.88
N ARG A 343 -20.74 -6.19 -17.15
CA ARG A 343 -19.55 -5.43 -17.65
C ARG A 343 -19.79 -4.04 -18.37
N PHE A 344 -18.75 -3.14 -18.47
CA PHE A 344 -18.07 -2.40 -19.62
C PHE A 344 -17.58 -0.93 -19.32
N LEU A 345 -16.63 -0.31 -20.07
CA LEU A 345 -16.05 1.05 -19.78
C LEU A 345 -15.72 1.99 -20.98
N GLN A 346 -16.00 3.26 -20.72
CA GLN A 346 -16.03 4.52 -21.49
C GLN A 346 -16.01 5.61 -20.36
N LEU A 347 -15.44 6.83 -20.51
CA LEU A 347 -15.27 7.78 -19.37
C LEU A 347 -16.64 8.24 -18.84
N LYS A 348 -17.06 7.68 -17.70
CA LYS A 348 -18.43 7.77 -17.20
C LYS A 348 -18.50 8.67 -15.98
N ASN A 349 -19.26 9.75 -16.10
CA ASN A 349 -19.79 10.47 -14.95
C ASN A 349 -20.55 9.48 -14.04
N PRO A 350 -20.12 9.30 -12.77
CA PRO A 350 -20.69 8.29 -11.86
C PRO A 350 -22.21 8.39 -11.65
N TRP A 351 -22.81 9.57 -11.86
CA TRP A 351 -24.25 9.80 -11.71
C TRP A 351 -25.10 9.32 -12.89
N SER A 352 -24.48 8.86 -13.98
CA SER A 352 -25.15 8.30 -15.16
C SER A 352 -26.11 9.27 -15.88
N HIS A 353 -25.96 10.57 -15.64
CA HIS A 353 -26.52 11.71 -16.38
C HIS A 353 -25.50 12.87 -16.25
N LEU A 354 -25.66 13.94 -17.05
CA LEU A 354 -24.76 15.11 -17.12
C LEU A 354 -23.41 14.77 -17.78
N ARG A 355 -23.43 14.60 -19.10
CA ARG A 355 -22.22 14.56 -19.93
C ARG A 355 -21.51 15.91 -20.00
N TRP A 356 -20.23 15.83 -20.36
CA TRP A 356 -19.43 16.96 -20.80
C TRP A 356 -20.13 17.73 -21.93
N LYS A 357 -20.23 19.06 -21.80
CA LYS A 357 -20.93 19.95 -22.76
C LYS A 357 -19.99 20.78 -23.63
N GLY A 358 -18.68 20.66 -23.43
CA GLY A 358 -17.68 21.40 -24.20
C GLY A 358 -17.35 20.71 -25.52
N ARG A 359 -16.11 20.89 -25.99
CA ARG A 359 -15.66 20.30 -27.25
C ARG A 359 -15.78 18.77 -27.22
N TYR A 360 -16.24 18.18 -28.32
CA TYR A 360 -16.54 16.75 -28.46
C TYR A 360 -17.69 16.24 -27.56
N SER A 361 -18.61 17.12 -27.15
CA SER A 361 -19.88 16.73 -26.52
C SER A 361 -20.90 16.20 -27.53
N GLU A 362 -22.00 15.59 -27.08
CA GLU A 362 -23.03 15.09 -27.99
C GLU A 362 -23.71 16.20 -28.82
N ARG A 363 -23.61 17.47 -28.40
CA ARG A 363 -24.18 18.64 -29.10
C ARG A 363 -23.16 19.46 -29.89
N ASP A 364 -21.89 19.05 -29.89
CA ASP A 364 -20.83 19.82 -30.55
C ASP A 364 -20.75 19.54 -32.05
N GLU A 365 -21.47 20.31 -32.85
CA GLU A 365 -21.50 20.13 -34.31
C GLU A 365 -20.24 20.65 -35.03
N LYS A 366 -19.34 21.35 -34.33
CA LYS A 366 -18.18 22.02 -34.95
C LYS A 366 -16.89 21.20 -34.89
N ASN A 367 -16.63 20.51 -33.78
CA ASN A 367 -15.34 19.82 -33.60
C ASN A 367 -15.41 18.32 -33.94
N TRP A 368 -16.61 17.74 -34.07
CA TRP A 368 -16.79 16.37 -34.55
C TRP A 368 -16.56 16.28 -36.06
N THR A 369 -15.42 15.71 -36.48
CA THR A 369 -15.23 15.34 -37.88
C THR A 369 -15.80 13.94 -38.17
N PRO A 370 -16.25 13.65 -39.40
CA PRO A 370 -16.73 12.34 -39.80
C PRO A 370 -15.71 11.22 -39.53
N GLU A 371 -14.40 11.50 -39.68
CA GLU A 371 -13.35 10.54 -39.34
C GLU A 371 -13.25 10.29 -37.83
N LEU A 372 -13.40 11.33 -36.98
CA LEU A 372 -13.35 11.21 -35.51
C LEU A 372 -14.54 10.44 -34.93
N LEU A 373 -15.75 10.67 -35.45
CA LEU A 373 -16.97 9.97 -35.03
C LEU A 373 -16.89 8.46 -35.33
N LYS A 374 -16.37 8.12 -36.52
CA LYS A 374 -16.15 6.74 -36.96
C LYS A 374 -15.05 6.04 -36.16
N TYR A 375 -14.01 6.78 -35.79
CA TYR A 375 -12.85 6.28 -35.06
C TYR A 375 -13.10 6.07 -33.55
N LEU A 376 -13.92 6.91 -32.91
CA LEU A 376 -14.31 6.76 -31.49
C LEU A 376 -15.59 5.94 -31.27
N ASN A 377 -16.20 5.44 -32.35
CA ASN A 377 -17.48 4.73 -32.37
C ASN A 377 -18.57 5.46 -31.55
N PHE A 378 -18.71 6.78 -31.77
CA PHE A 378 -19.60 7.66 -31.02
C PHE A 378 -20.67 8.23 -31.96
N ASP A 379 -21.96 8.00 -31.66
CA ASP A 379 -23.10 8.57 -32.40
C ASP A 379 -23.76 9.71 -31.59
N PRO A 380 -23.57 10.99 -32.01
CA PRO A 380 -24.12 12.15 -31.32
C PRO A 380 -25.65 12.17 -31.31
N LYS A 381 -26.31 11.65 -32.35
CA LYS A 381 -27.79 11.69 -32.48
C LYS A 381 -28.47 10.71 -31.52
N THR A 382 -27.84 9.57 -31.27
CA THR A 382 -28.30 8.62 -30.26
C THR A 382 -27.93 9.09 -28.85
N ALA A 383 -26.74 9.69 -28.68
CA ALA A 383 -26.32 10.28 -27.41
C ALA A 383 -27.24 11.44 -26.95
N GLN A 384 -27.73 12.29 -27.86
CA GLN A 384 -28.66 13.38 -27.52
C GLN A 384 -30.05 12.91 -27.03
N LYS A 385 -30.47 11.69 -27.38
CA LYS A 385 -31.79 11.12 -27.00
C LYS A 385 -31.75 10.38 -25.66
N PHE A 386 -30.58 9.92 -25.22
CA PHE A 386 -30.40 9.14 -24.00
C PHE A 386 -29.06 9.49 -23.33
N ASP A 387 -29.11 10.23 -22.23
CA ASP A 387 -27.95 10.62 -21.42
C ASP A 387 -27.58 9.50 -20.44
N ASN A 388 -26.36 8.97 -20.56
CA ASN A 388 -25.81 7.92 -19.70
C ASN A 388 -24.52 8.35 -18.96
N GLY A 389 -24.19 9.65 -19.01
CA GLY A 389 -23.04 10.24 -18.34
C GLY A 389 -21.68 9.94 -18.96
N VAL A 390 -21.62 9.25 -20.10
CA VAL A 390 -20.34 8.81 -20.68
C VAL A 390 -19.90 9.66 -21.86
N PHE A 391 -18.67 10.18 -21.85
CA PHE A 391 -18.20 11.18 -22.82
C PHE A 391 -16.70 11.09 -23.15
N TRP A 392 -16.30 11.78 -24.22
CA TRP A 392 -14.91 11.98 -24.64
C TRP A 392 -14.50 13.43 -24.33
N ILE A 393 -13.25 13.64 -23.89
CA ILE A 393 -12.72 14.97 -23.58
C ILE A 393 -11.29 15.08 -24.14
N ALA A 394 -10.94 16.26 -24.66
CA ALA A 394 -9.59 16.58 -25.11
C ALA A 394 -8.63 16.74 -23.93
N TRP A 395 -7.33 16.51 -24.16
CA TRP A 395 -6.31 16.56 -23.11
C TRP A 395 -6.14 17.97 -22.51
N GLU A 396 -6.24 19.02 -23.33
CA GLU A 396 -6.17 20.42 -22.91
C GLU A 396 -7.37 20.79 -22.02
N ASP A 397 -8.55 20.26 -22.35
CA ASP A 397 -9.77 20.45 -21.56
C ASP A 397 -9.71 19.61 -20.27
N LEU A 398 -9.11 18.42 -20.30
CA LEU A 398 -8.87 17.62 -19.09
C LEU A 398 -7.98 18.37 -18.09
N CYS A 399 -6.91 19.03 -18.56
CA CYS A 399 -6.05 19.88 -17.73
C CYS A 399 -6.74 21.15 -17.22
N GLN A 400 -7.84 21.58 -17.87
CA GLN A 400 -8.60 22.78 -17.50
C GLN A 400 -9.74 22.48 -16.51
N TYR A 401 -10.35 21.29 -16.57
CA TYR A 401 -11.57 20.95 -15.83
C TYR A 401 -11.41 19.88 -14.76
N TYR A 402 -10.25 19.21 -14.66
CA TYR A 402 -9.95 18.24 -13.61
C TYR A 402 -8.80 18.72 -12.74
N ASP A 403 -9.05 18.80 -11.43
CA ASP A 403 -8.11 19.41 -10.49
C ASP A 403 -7.01 18.44 -10.01
N VAL A 404 -7.23 17.12 -10.08
CA VAL A 404 -6.34 16.11 -9.47
C VAL A 404 -6.23 14.84 -10.32
N ILE A 405 -4.99 14.39 -10.55
CA ILE A 405 -4.66 13.11 -11.18
C ILE A 405 -3.83 12.27 -10.20
N TYR A 406 -4.29 11.06 -9.89
CA TYR A 406 -3.56 10.12 -9.03
C TYR A 406 -2.64 9.23 -9.87
N LEU A 407 -1.34 9.25 -9.58
CA LEU A 407 -0.30 8.47 -10.26
C LEU A 407 0.41 7.57 -9.26
N SER A 408 0.50 6.26 -9.55
CA SER A 408 1.34 5.33 -8.79
C SER A 408 2.65 5.11 -9.52
N TRP A 409 3.79 5.21 -8.82
CA TRP A 409 5.11 4.90 -9.39
C TRP A 409 5.56 3.49 -9.02
N ASN A 410 6.50 2.96 -9.79
CA ASN A 410 7.19 1.72 -9.45
C ASN A 410 8.27 1.99 -8.38
N PRO A 411 8.18 1.43 -7.16
CA PRO A 411 9.16 1.67 -6.09
C PRO A 411 10.57 1.19 -6.46
N THR A 412 10.72 0.24 -7.39
CA THR A 412 12.05 -0.25 -7.84
C THR A 412 12.85 0.78 -8.63
N LEU A 413 12.29 1.96 -8.90
CA LEU A 413 13.02 3.09 -9.48
C LEU A 413 14.04 3.68 -8.51
N PHE A 414 13.90 3.41 -7.21
CA PHE A 414 14.79 3.89 -6.16
C PHE A 414 15.76 2.78 -5.75
N LYS A 415 17.05 3.12 -5.69
CA LYS A 415 18.11 2.20 -5.26
C LYS A 415 18.06 1.95 -3.76
N GLU A 416 17.67 2.97 -3.01
CA GLU A 416 17.66 2.98 -1.55
C GLU A 416 16.24 3.26 -1.06
N SER A 417 15.75 2.44 -0.11
CA SER A 417 14.50 2.69 0.59
C SER A 417 14.56 2.16 2.01
N SER A 418 13.99 2.91 2.95
CA SER A 418 13.85 2.53 4.35
C SER A 418 12.53 3.09 4.88
N CYS A 419 11.96 2.46 5.91
CA CYS A 419 10.75 2.91 6.56
C CYS A 419 10.81 2.69 8.06
N ILE A 420 10.04 3.50 8.79
CA ILE A 420 9.80 3.36 10.22
C ILE A 420 8.29 3.35 10.46
N HIS A 421 7.82 2.40 11.26
CA HIS A 421 6.43 2.35 11.74
C HIS A 421 6.35 2.98 13.14
N SER A 422 5.38 3.86 13.38
CA SER A 422 5.26 4.56 14.65
C SER A 422 3.82 4.94 14.97
N SER A 423 3.59 5.30 16.22
CA SER A 423 2.33 5.86 16.71
C SER A 423 2.56 7.29 17.21
N TRP A 424 1.56 8.15 17.08
CA TRP A 424 1.51 9.44 17.74
C TRP A 424 0.26 9.53 18.60
N ASP A 425 0.46 9.52 19.91
CA ASP A 425 -0.61 9.60 20.90
C ASP A 425 -1.33 10.96 20.84
N GLY A 426 -2.66 10.92 20.69
CA GLY A 426 -3.52 12.10 20.68
C GLY A 426 -3.44 12.94 21.96
N LYS A 427 -3.03 12.33 23.09
CA LYS A 427 -2.93 13.00 24.39
C LYS A 427 -1.64 13.79 24.58
N GLN A 428 -0.64 13.63 23.71
CA GLN A 428 0.67 14.26 23.89
C GLN A 428 0.78 15.59 23.16
N GLY A 429 1.27 16.62 23.85
CA GLY A 429 1.51 17.94 23.27
C GLY A 429 0.23 18.72 22.95
N PRO A 430 0.34 19.83 22.21
CA PRO A 430 -0.80 20.69 21.95
C PRO A 430 -1.76 20.08 20.92
N VAL A 431 -3.03 20.48 20.96
CA VAL A 431 -4.02 20.17 19.91
C VAL A 431 -3.63 20.83 18.59
N LYS A 432 -3.10 22.06 18.66
CA LYS A 432 -2.60 22.80 17.49
C LYS A 432 -1.11 23.04 17.63
N ASP A 433 -0.36 22.72 16.59
CA ASP A 433 1.09 22.92 16.46
C ASP A 433 1.47 24.41 16.28
N VAL A 434 0.83 25.32 17.02
CA VAL A 434 0.99 26.78 16.88
C VAL A 434 2.20 27.29 17.66
N TYR A 435 2.53 26.65 18.78
CA TYR A 435 3.51 27.17 19.73
C TYR A 435 4.58 26.15 20.15
N SER A 436 4.35 24.85 19.94
CA SER A 436 5.32 23.81 20.24
C SER A 436 5.19 22.62 19.30
N LEU A 437 6.33 22.12 18.82
CA LEU A 437 6.50 20.85 18.09
C LEU A 437 7.25 19.81 18.93
N ALA A 438 7.56 20.11 20.19
CA ALA A 438 8.44 19.30 21.03
C ALA A 438 7.95 17.84 21.24
N ASN A 439 6.63 17.65 21.16
CA ASN A 439 5.97 16.35 21.37
C ASN A 439 5.58 15.68 20.04
N ASN A 440 5.80 16.34 18.90
CA ASN A 440 5.56 15.75 17.60
C ASN A 440 6.65 14.70 17.33
N PRO A 441 6.33 13.60 16.64
CA PRO A 441 7.36 12.66 16.21
C PRO A 441 8.33 13.32 15.22
N GLN A 442 9.62 13.19 15.50
CA GLN A 442 10.67 13.79 14.68
C GLN A 442 11.73 12.76 14.28
N TYR A 443 12.26 12.93 13.07
CA TYR A 443 13.20 12.01 12.45
C TYR A 443 14.35 12.76 11.81
N LYS A 444 15.57 12.22 11.93
CA LYS A 444 16.75 12.69 11.22
C LYS A 444 16.82 11.98 9.88
N LEU A 445 16.98 12.74 8.81
CA LEU A 445 17.28 12.24 7.47
C LEU A 445 18.57 12.88 6.98
N GLU A 446 19.59 12.08 6.73
CA GLU A 446 20.88 12.54 6.20
C GLU A 446 21.11 11.88 4.84
N ALA A 447 21.20 12.69 3.77
CA ALA A 447 21.30 12.20 2.40
C ALA A 447 22.60 12.67 1.74
N GLN A 448 23.27 11.77 1.02
CA GLN A 448 24.49 12.05 0.29
C GLN A 448 24.16 12.48 -1.14
N CYS A 449 24.29 13.77 -1.44
CA CYS A 449 24.01 14.33 -2.76
C CYS A 449 25.23 14.16 -3.70
N PRO A 450 25.07 13.55 -4.89
CA PRO A 450 26.12 13.46 -5.90
C PRO A 450 26.30 14.79 -6.66
N ALA A 451 27.36 14.88 -7.46
CA ALA A 451 27.71 16.08 -8.22
C ALA A 451 26.59 16.61 -9.15
N GLY A 452 25.77 15.72 -9.71
CA GLY A 452 24.64 16.06 -10.59
C GLY A 452 23.33 16.40 -9.88
N GLY A 453 23.33 16.52 -8.55
CA GLY A 453 22.13 16.68 -7.74
C GLY A 453 21.36 15.38 -7.51
N ALA A 454 20.40 15.41 -6.59
CA ALA A 454 19.54 14.28 -6.30
C ALA A 454 18.16 14.73 -5.79
N ALA A 455 17.24 13.77 -5.67
CA ALA A 455 15.97 13.98 -4.99
C ALA A 455 15.69 12.83 -4.03
N VAL A 456 15.22 13.18 -2.83
CA VAL A 456 14.74 12.24 -1.82
C VAL A 456 13.25 12.43 -1.68
N TRP A 457 12.50 11.33 -1.69
CA TRP A 457 11.04 11.35 -1.53
C TRP A 457 10.69 10.73 -0.19
N VAL A 458 9.80 11.38 0.55
CA VAL A 458 9.34 10.89 1.85
C VAL A 458 7.83 10.74 1.82
N LEU A 459 7.36 9.51 2.01
CA LEU A 459 5.95 9.13 2.04
C LEU A 459 5.53 8.87 3.47
N LEU A 460 4.64 9.72 3.98
CA LEU A 460 3.88 9.49 5.21
C LEU A 460 2.59 8.74 4.85
N THR A 461 2.36 7.60 5.49
CA THR A 461 1.16 6.77 5.33
C THR A 461 0.49 6.57 6.67
N ARG A 462 -0.68 7.17 6.88
CA ARG A 462 -1.55 6.88 8.03
C ARG A 462 -2.11 5.47 7.89
N HIS A 463 -2.12 4.73 8.99
CA HIS A 463 -2.71 3.39 9.03
C HIS A 463 -4.21 3.51 9.24
N ILE A 464 -4.96 2.81 8.40
CA ILE A 464 -6.42 2.73 8.48
C ILE A 464 -6.80 1.37 9.04
N THR A 465 -7.56 1.36 10.13
CA THR A 465 -8.06 0.14 10.80
C THR A 465 -9.58 0.09 10.85
N ASP A 466 -10.26 1.16 10.47
CA ASP A 466 -11.71 1.28 10.47
C ASP A 466 -12.18 1.92 9.16
N LYS A 467 -13.22 1.35 8.53
CA LYS A 467 -13.74 1.83 7.24
C LYS A 467 -14.46 3.18 7.38
N ASP A 468 -15.11 3.44 8.51
CA ASP A 468 -15.90 4.63 8.73
C ASP A 468 -14.96 5.81 9.03
N ASP A 469 -13.84 5.55 9.71
CA ASP A 469 -12.70 6.48 9.80
C ASP A 469 -12.19 6.87 8.40
N PHE A 470 -11.97 5.90 7.51
CA PHE A 470 -11.56 6.20 6.13
C PHE A 470 -12.62 6.95 5.31
N ALA A 471 -13.91 6.63 5.49
CA ALA A 471 -14.99 7.25 4.74
C ALA A 471 -15.24 8.70 5.17
N GLN A 472 -15.10 9.01 6.47
CA GLN A 472 -15.31 10.36 7.01
C GLN A 472 -14.04 11.21 6.95
N ASN A 473 -12.89 10.57 7.13
CA ASN A 473 -11.55 11.09 6.98
C ASN A 473 -11.30 12.47 7.63
N ARG A 474 -11.40 12.49 8.96
CA ARG A 474 -11.32 13.72 9.76
C ARG A 474 -9.90 14.09 10.20
N GLU A 475 -8.95 13.18 10.11
CA GLU A 475 -7.56 13.46 10.47
C GLU A 475 -6.80 14.04 9.27
N PHE A 476 -6.26 15.25 9.42
CA PHE A 476 -5.40 15.84 8.40
C PHE A 476 -3.96 15.73 8.84
N ILE A 477 -3.17 15.01 8.06
CA ILE A 477 -1.76 14.74 8.33
C ILE A 477 -0.86 15.53 7.38
N THR A 478 0.37 15.78 7.82
CA THR A 478 1.42 16.33 6.96
C THR A 478 2.82 15.98 7.45
N LEU A 479 3.82 16.26 6.63
CA LEU A 479 5.23 16.23 6.99
C LEU A 479 5.84 17.62 6.81
N VAL A 480 6.40 18.16 7.88
CA VAL A 480 7.16 19.41 7.85
C VAL A 480 8.65 19.08 7.84
N VAL A 481 9.42 19.75 6.99
CA VAL A 481 10.86 19.51 6.84
C VAL A 481 11.62 20.74 7.29
N TYR A 482 12.62 20.56 8.15
CA TYR A 482 13.51 21.62 8.63
C TYR A 482 14.97 21.30 8.30
N LYS A 483 15.80 22.35 8.23
CA LYS A 483 17.26 22.26 8.13
C LYS A 483 17.87 22.62 9.48
N THR A 484 17.82 21.69 10.43
CA THR A 484 18.39 21.85 11.78
C THR A 484 19.50 20.85 12.06
N ASP A 485 20.16 20.34 11.02
CA ASP A 485 21.22 19.32 11.13
C ASP A 485 20.80 18.06 11.91
N GLY A 486 19.51 17.73 11.87
CA GLY A 486 18.95 16.58 12.58
C GLY A 486 18.65 16.85 14.06
N LYS A 487 18.79 18.10 14.53
CA LYS A 487 18.40 18.51 15.88
C LYS A 487 16.89 18.64 16.01
N LYS A 488 16.40 18.36 17.21
CA LYS A 488 14.98 18.46 17.55
C LYS A 488 14.47 19.90 17.35
N VAL A 489 13.30 20.03 16.76
CA VAL A 489 12.63 21.30 16.50
C VAL A 489 11.55 21.50 17.57
N TYR A 490 11.63 22.60 18.31
CA TYR A 490 10.68 22.91 19.37
C TYR A 490 9.65 23.95 18.93
N TYR A 491 10.06 24.94 18.12
CA TYR A 491 9.18 25.99 17.64
C TYR A 491 8.81 25.79 16.17
N PRO A 492 7.53 25.96 15.79
CA PRO A 492 7.09 25.75 14.40
C PRO A 492 7.74 26.71 13.38
N ALA A 493 7.99 27.95 13.79
CA ALA A 493 8.45 29.02 12.91
C ALA A 493 9.91 29.43 13.15
N ASP A 494 10.63 28.74 14.05
CA ASP A 494 11.99 29.11 14.44
C ASP A 494 12.87 27.86 14.65
N PRO A 495 13.73 27.51 13.67
CA PRO A 495 13.88 28.18 12.37
C PRO A 495 12.64 27.98 11.48
N PRO A 496 12.43 28.82 10.45
CA PRO A 496 11.34 28.62 9.51
C PRO A 496 11.45 27.25 8.81
N PRO A 497 10.32 26.59 8.49
CA PRO A 497 10.32 25.31 7.81
C PRO A 497 10.95 25.43 6.42
N PHE A 498 11.76 24.44 6.05
CA PHE A 498 12.29 24.30 4.70
C PHE A 498 11.20 23.83 3.72
N ILE A 499 10.32 22.93 4.18
CA ILE A 499 9.07 22.56 3.49
C ILE A 499 7.98 22.53 4.56
N ASP A 500 6.99 23.42 4.45
CA ASP A 500 5.76 23.34 5.24
C ASP A 500 4.71 22.57 4.44
N GLY A 501 4.49 21.33 4.84
CA GLY A 501 3.56 20.47 4.14
C GLY A 501 2.12 20.91 4.33
N ILE A 502 1.34 20.86 3.24
CA ILE A 502 -0.11 21.06 3.33
C ILE A 502 -0.70 19.91 4.15
N ARG A 503 -1.57 20.26 5.09
CA ARG A 503 -2.33 19.29 5.90
C ARG A 503 -3.48 18.77 5.06
N ILE A 504 -3.45 17.49 4.75
CA ILE A 504 -4.43 16.82 3.91
C ILE A 504 -5.03 15.66 4.66
N ASN A 505 -6.30 15.37 4.39
CA ASN A 505 -6.97 14.22 4.97
C ASN A 505 -6.66 12.92 4.20
N SER A 506 -6.02 12.95 3.03
CA SER A 506 -5.54 11.72 2.40
C SER A 506 -4.70 10.87 3.38
N PRO A 507 -4.85 9.53 3.41
CA PRO A 507 -4.00 8.67 4.24
C PRO A 507 -2.53 8.71 3.79
N HIS A 508 -2.24 9.28 2.62
CA HIS A 508 -0.90 9.40 2.07
C HIS A 508 -0.54 10.87 1.85
N TYR A 509 0.60 11.29 2.42
CA TYR A 509 1.25 12.56 2.14
C TYR A 509 2.67 12.29 1.61
N LEU A 510 3.00 12.84 0.44
CA LEU A 510 4.30 12.68 -0.18
C LEU A 510 4.99 14.03 -0.29
N THR A 511 6.23 14.11 0.17
CA THR A 511 7.09 15.27 -0.08
C THR A 511 8.34 14.89 -0.89
N LYS A 512 8.81 15.85 -1.70
CA LYS A 512 10.03 15.74 -2.49
C LYS A 512 11.06 16.76 -2.01
N ILE A 513 12.17 16.28 -1.49
CA ILE A 513 13.31 17.10 -1.09
C ILE A 513 14.31 17.10 -2.25
N ARG A 514 14.57 18.28 -2.83
CA ARG A 514 15.57 18.45 -3.90
C ARG A 514 16.92 18.79 -3.30
N LEU A 515 17.95 18.06 -3.70
CA LEU A 515 19.34 18.27 -3.31
C LEU A 515 20.08 18.87 -4.51
N THR A 516 20.44 20.15 -4.42
CA THR A 516 20.99 20.92 -5.55
C THR A 516 22.51 21.07 -5.49
N SER A 517 23.12 20.90 -4.31
CA SER A 517 24.58 20.96 -4.15
C SER A 517 25.15 19.60 -3.76
N PRO A 518 26.36 19.24 -4.21
CA PRO A 518 27.02 18.00 -3.82
C PRO A 518 27.36 18.01 -2.32
N GLY A 519 27.40 16.82 -1.70
CA GLY A 519 27.77 16.66 -0.29
C GLY A 519 26.63 16.14 0.59
N THR A 520 26.84 16.16 1.91
CA THR A 520 25.87 15.65 2.88
C THR A 520 24.85 16.71 3.24
N HIS A 521 23.57 16.36 3.13
CA HIS A 521 22.45 17.22 3.53
C HIS A 521 21.67 16.56 4.65
N THR A 522 21.48 17.28 5.75
CA THR A 522 20.78 16.76 6.93
C THR A 522 19.50 17.54 7.18
N PHE A 523 18.41 16.81 7.37
CA PHE A 523 17.07 17.33 7.58
C PHE A 523 16.45 16.76 8.85
N THR A 524 15.56 17.54 9.45
CA THR A 524 14.66 17.09 10.51
C THR A 524 13.24 17.03 9.93
N LEU A 525 12.66 15.83 9.95
CA LEU A 525 11.30 15.57 9.48
C LEU A 525 10.37 15.53 10.69
N VAL A 526 9.33 16.35 10.68
CA VAL A 526 8.33 16.43 11.76
C VAL A 526 6.98 15.97 11.23
N VAL A 527 6.44 14.91 11.82
CA VAL A 527 5.06 14.48 11.54
C VAL A 527 4.12 15.43 12.28
N SER A 528 3.16 16.02 11.56
CA SER A 528 2.23 17.02 12.10
C SER A 528 0.79 16.69 11.70
N GLN A 529 -0.14 17.15 12.53
CA GLN A 529 -1.59 16.99 12.35
C GLN A 529 -2.28 18.34 12.45
N TYR A 530 -3.35 18.54 11.70
CA TYR A 530 -4.28 19.64 11.95
C TYR A 530 -5.20 19.25 13.11
N GLU A 531 -5.27 20.09 14.15
CA GLU A 531 -6.20 19.90 15.28
C GLU A 531 -6.19 18.46 15.83
N LYS A 532 -5.05 18.02 16.35
CA LYS A 532 -4.86 16.66 16.86
C LYS A 532 -5.94 16.30 17.88
N GLN A 533 -6.77 15.34 17.54
CA GLN A 533 -7.81 14.79 18.41
C GLN A 533 -7.56 13.32 18.76
N ASN A 534 -7.01 12.55 17.82
CA ASN A 534 -6.88 11.11 17.95
C ASN A 534 -5.43 10.64 17.87
N THR A 535 -5.19 9.46 18.44
CA THR A 535 -3.95 8.74 18.22
C THR A 535 -3.91 8.24 16.78
N ILE A 536 -2.82 8.51 16.07
CA ILE A 536 -2.60 7.99 14.72
C ILE A 536 -1.45 6.99 14.72
N ASN A 537 -1.65 5.89 14.00
CA ASN A 537 -0.58 4.98 13.63
C ASN A 537 -0.15 5.29 12.19
N TYR A 538 1.15 5.26 11.90
CA TYR A 538 1.64 5.62 10.58
C TYR A 538 2.95 4.92 10.23
N THR A 539 3.25 4.92 8.93
CA THR A 539 4.54 4.55 8.35
C THR A 539 5.16 5.78 7.71
N LEU A 540 6.42 6.07 8.00
CA LEU A 540 7.22 7.05 7.29
C LEU A 540 8.26 6.32 6.45
N ARG A 541 8.18 6.43 5.12
CA ARG A 541 9.05 5.72 4.17
C ARG A 541 9.84 6.69 3.32
N VAL A 542 11.14 6.48 3.23
CA VAL A 542 12.07 7.27 2.42
C VAL A 542 12.42 6.47 1.17
N TYR A 543 12.46 7.16 0.03
CA TYR A 543 12.90 6.65 -1.26
C TYR A 543 13.96 7.57 -1.84
N SER A 544 15.08 7.00 -2.29
CA SER A 544 16.18 7.79 -2.83
C SER A 544 16.95 7.07 -3.93
N GLY A 545 17.48 7.85 -4.87
CA GLY A 545 18.49 7.38 -5.83
C GLY A 545 19.92 7.40 -5.25
N CYS A 546 20.13 8.09 -4.13
CA CYS A 546 21.41 8.21 -3.44
C CYS A 546 21.36 7.63 -2.02
N LYS A 547 22.53 7.36 -1.44
CA LYS A 547 22.65 6.84 -0.07
C LYS A 547 22.10 7.83 0.95
N PHE A 548 21.43 7.30 1.96
CA PHE A 548 20.93 8.10 3.07
C PHE A 548 20.94 7.29 4.38
N THR A 549 20.91 7.99 5.51
CA THR A 549 20.57 7.44 6.81
C THR A 549 19.27 8.07 7.30
N PHE A 550 18.42 7.27 7.92
CA PHE A 550 17.09 7.69 8.37
C PHE A 550 16.77 7.03 9.70
N ALA A 551 16.52 7.85 10.72
CA ALA A 551 16.28 7.37 12.08
C ALA A 551 15.36 8.32 12.86
N LYS A 552 14.66 7.79 13.87
CA LYS A 552 13.96 8.61 14.87
C LYS A 552 14.98 9.44 15.65
N ILE A 553 14.68 10.71 15.91
CA ILE A 553 15.52 11.54 16.77
C ILE A 553 15.34 11.03 18.20
N PRO A 554 16.39 10.48 18.85
CA PRO A 554 16.28 9.97 20.20
C PRO A 554 16.06 11.13 21.18
N ASN A 555 15.36 10.85 22.27
CA ASN A 555 15.37 11.76 23.41
C ASN A 555 16.62 11.45 24.27
N PRO A 556 17.62 12.35 24.34
CA PRO A 556 18.83 12.09 25.11
C PRO A 556 18.59 12.13 26.63
N PHE A 557 17.47 12.71 27.08
CA PHE A 557 17.17 12.90 28.50
C PHE A 557 16.52 11.65 29.12
N THR A 558 17.33 10.86 29.82
CA THR A 558 16.91 9.62 30.51
C THR A 558 16.23 9.88 31.85
N HIS A 559 16.48 11.04 32.46
CA HIS A 559 15.85 11.48 33.69
C HIS A 559 15.01 12.72 33.42
N THR A 560 13.74 12.68 33.79
CA THR A 560 12.84 13.83 33.68
C THR A 560 12.16 14.11 35.01
N LYS A 561 11.96 15.40 35.32
CA LYS A 561 11.24 15.86 36.49
C LYS A 561 10.29 16.97 36.10
N ARG A 562 8.99 16.74 36.27
CA ARG A 562 7.95 17.75 36.14
C ARG A 562 7.64 18.38 37.49
N ILE A 563 7.51 19.71 37.50
CA ILE A 563 6.97 20.51 38.58
C ILE A 563 5.67 21.16 38.12
N ASN A 564 4.63 21.08 38.94
CA ASN A 564 3.37 21.77 38.74
C ASN A 564 3.37 23.00 39.66
N GLY A 565 3.63 24.18 39.09
CA GLY A 565 3.70 25.45 39.83
C GLY A 565 2.55 26.40 39.46
N GLN A 566 2.54 27.56 40.09
CA GLN A 566 1.60 28.64 39.75
C GLN A 566 2.21 30.02 40.03
N TRP A 567 1.85 31.01 39.22
CA TRP A 567 2.00 32.42 39.55
C TRP A 567 0.70 32.90 40.20
N LYS A 568 0.76 33.36 41.45
CA LYS A 568 -0.41 33.82 42.21
C LYS A 568 -0.06 34.92 43.21
N GLY A 569 -0.85 35.99 43.25
CA GLY A 569 -0.64 37.12 44.15
C GLY A 569 0.75 37.74 43.95
N ILE A 570 1.50 37.85 45.04
CA ILE A 570 2.85 38.44 45.00
C ILE A 570 3.83 37.64 44.13
N SER A 571 3.60 36.34 43.93
CA SER A 571 4.48 35.49 43.12
C SER A 571 4.29 35.67 41.60
N ALA A 572 3.26 36.41 41.17
CA ALA A 572 3.12 36.86 39.78
C ALA A 572 3.98 38.11 39.54
N GLY A 573 5.30 37.96 39.70
CA GLY A 573 6.26 39.07 39.78
C GLY A 573 6.66 39.68 38.44
N GLY A 574 6.38 39.01 37.32
CA GLY A 574 6.78 39.44 35.97
C GLY A 574 8.27 39.21 35.68
N CYS A 575 8.75 39.65 34.52
CA CYS A 575 10.14 39.44 34.10
C CYS A 575 11.15 40.33 34.85
N GLY A 576 12.45 40.10 34.62
CA GLY A 576 13.55 40.82 35.29
C GLY A 576 13.57 42.35 35.09
N ASN A 577 12.77 42.87 34.16
CA ASN A 577 12.57 44.32 33.98
C ASN A 577 11.82 44.96 35.17
N TYR A 578 11.06 44.17 35.95
CA TYR A 578 10.26 44.63 37.08
C TYR A 578 10.93 44.26 38.41
N LYS A 579 12.07 44.89 38.71
CA LYS A 579 12.96 44.51 39.84
C LYS A 579 12.24 44.37 41.19
N ASP A 580 11.28 45.25 41.48
CA ASP A 580 10.56 45.27 42.77
C ASP A 580 9.64 44.06 42.97
N SER A 581 9.02 43.58 41.89
CA SER A 581 8.12 42.43 41.93
C SER A 581 8.82 41.12 41.53
N TYR A 582 9.86 41.18 40.70
CA TYR A 582 10.57 40.01 40.16
C TYR A 582 11.12 39.10 41.27
N LYS A 583 11.63 39.69 42.36
CA LYS A 583 12.18 38.97 43.51
C LYS A 583 11.18 38.03 44.20
N HIS A 584 9.88 38.23 43.97
CA HIS A 584 8.81 37.41 44.55
C HIS A 584 8.39 36.23 43.67
N ASN A 585 8.89 36.13 42.43
CA ASN A 585 8.58 34.98 41.56
C ASN A 585 8.99 33.65 42.22
N PRO A 586 8.34 32.52 41.85
CA PRO A 586 8.75 31.21 42.32
C PRO A 586 10.20 30.91 41.92
N ILE A 587 10.95 30.23 42.80
CA ILE A 587 12.34 29.83 42.52
C ILE A 587 12.49 28.35 42.80
N TYR A 588 12.95 27.60 41.79
CA TYR A 588 13.23 26.17 41.90
C TYR A 588 14.73 25.93 41.84
N GLN A 589 15.28 25.34 42.89
CA GLN A 589 16.67 24.93 42.90
C GLN A 589 16.79 23.51 42.34
N ILE A 590 17.70 23.35 41.39
CA ILE A 590 18.11 22.06 40.84
C ILE A 590 19.52 21.73 41.30
N ASN A 591 19.73 20.48 41.71
CA ASN A 591 21.04 19.91 41.97
C ASN A 591 21.34 18.87 40.90
N LEU A 592 22.34 19.17 40.07
CA LEU A 592 22.82 18.31 39.00
C LEU A 592 24.05 17.53 39.50
N GLU A 593 23.87 16.23 39.72
CA GLU A 593 24.91 15.38 40.34
C GLU A 593 26.15 15.18 39.46
N ARG A 594 25.98 15.26 38.13
CA ARG A 594 27.06 15.08 37.15
C ARG A 594 26.90 16.06 36.00
N ALA A 595 28.02 16.51 35.45
CA ALA A 595 27.99 17.38 34.29
C ALA A 595 27.39 16.67 33.07
N GLY A 596 26.61 17.38 32.27
CA GLY A 596 25.96 16.81 31.10
C GLY A 596 24.90 17.73 30.49
N PRO A 597 24.19 17.27 29.45
CA PRO A 597 23.16 18.06 28.80
C PRO A 597 21.94 18.26 29.72
N LEU A 598 21.33 19.44 29.62
CA LEU A 598 20.15 19.84 30.39
C LEU A 598 19.11 20.47 29.45
N LEU A 599 17.88 20.00 29.56
CA LEU A 599 16.69 20.62 28.98
C LEU A 599 15.81 21.18 30.08
N VAL A 600 15.36 22.43 29.91
CA VAL A 600 14.35 23.05 30.75
C VAL A 600 13.22 23.52 29.84
N GLU A 601 11.99 23.06 30.08
CA GLU A 601 10.80 23.52 29.37
C GLU A 601 9.82 24.16 30.36
N LEU A 602 9.25 25.32 29.99
CA LEU A 602 8.20 25.98 30.73
C LEU A 602 6.94 26.04 29.88
N ARG A 603 5.83 25.55 30.43
CA ARG A 603 4.50 25.57 29.80
C ARG A 603 3.54 26.34 30.71
N GLY A 604 2.92 27.40 30.21
CA GLY A 604 1.95 28.21 30.95
C GLY A 604 0.69 28.49 30.13
N SER A 605 -0.17 29.38 30.64
CA SER A 605 -1.34 29.85 29.89
C SER A 605 -0.93 30.48 28.56
N ARG A 606 -1.67 30.16 27.49
CA ARG A 606 -1.44 30.73 26.15
C ARG A 606 -1.71 32.24 26.07
N GLN A 607 -2.35 32.80 27.09
CA GLN A 607 -2.62 34.24 27.20
C GLN A 607 -1.38 35.05 27.63
N TYR A 608 -0.36 34.37 28.18
CA TYR A 608 0.84 35.03 28.71
C TYR A 608 2.08 34.63 27.92
N SER A 609 2.93 35.60 27.66
CA SER A 609 4.30 35.33 27.23
C SER A 609 5.11 34.90 28.45
N VAL A 610 5.68 33.71 28.39
CA VAL A 610 6.42 33.08 29.49
C VAL A 610 7.91 33.01 29.16
N GLY A 611 8.72 33.02 30.21
CA GLY A 611 10.17 32.94 30.16
C GLY A 611 10.70 32.36 31.47
N PHE A 612 11.98 32.03 31.50
CA PHE A 612 12.65 31.71 32.76
C PHE A 612 14.12 32.11 32.71
N GLU A 613 14.67 32.22 33.90
CA GLU A 613 16.06 32.54 34.16
C GLU A 613 16.69 31.43 34.98
N MET A 614 17.90 31.00 34.59
CA MET A 614 18.70 30.02 35.30
C MET A 614 19.98 30.69 35.79
N VAL A 615 20.22 30.63 37.10
CA VAL A 615 21.38 31.23 37.78
C VAL A 615 22.19 30.15 38.45
N THR A 616 23.51 30.20 38.28
CA THR A 616 24.44 29.28 38.94
C THR A 616 24.65 29.69 40.39
N VAL A 617 24.41 28.77 41.32
CA VAL A 617 24.65 28.97 42.75
C VAL A 617 26.03 28.47 43.13
N SER A 618 26.36 27.25 42.70
CA SER A 618 27.68 26.65 42.93
C SER A 618 27.96 25.57 41.90
N THR A 619 29.22 25.40 41.50
CA THR A 619 29.68 24.31 40.65
C THR A 619 30.66 23.42 41.39
N VAL A 620 30.71 22.13 41.04
CA VAL A 620 31.67 21.17 41.58
C VAL A 620 32.82 21.01 40.59
N GLY A 621 34.06 21.30 41.03
CA GLY A 621 35.26 21.20 40.20
C GLY A 621 35.53 22.44 39.33
N ASP A 622 36.47 22.31 38.39
CA ASP A 622 36.77 23.36 37.40
C ASP A 622 35.58 23.49 36.42
N PRO A 623 34.88 24.63 36.40
CA PRO A 623 33.67 24.81 35.59
C PRO A 623 33.92 24.78 34.07
N GLY A 624 35.17 25.00 33.65
CA GLY A 624 35.55 25.09 32.25
C GLY A 624 34.86 26.23 31.48
N PRO A 625 35.08 26.29 30.15
CA PRO A 625 34.58 27.38 29.30
C PRO A 625 33.05 27.37 29.09
N ALA A 626 32.37 26.27 29.43
CA ALA A 626 30.91 26.15 29.33
C ALA A 626 30.17 26.70 30.57
N SER A 627 30.90 27.18 31.58
CA SER A 627 30.31 27.78 32.77
C SER A 627 29.64 29.12 32.48
N PHE A 628 28.59 29.41 33.24
CA PHE A 628 27.86 30.66 33.14
C PHE A 628 27.39 31.07 34.53
N GLN A 629 27.31 32.38 34.77
CA GLN A 629 26.63 32.90 35.96
C GLN A 629 25.12 32.89 35.78
N LYS A 630 24.64 33.21 34.58
CA LYS A 630 23.22 33.36 34.27
C LYS A 630 22.90 33.02 32.81
N LYS A 631 21.77 32.35 32.59
CA LYS A 631 21.19 32.03 31.27
C LYS A 631 19.69 32.29 31.29
N ASN A 632 19.14 32.69 30.15
CA ASN A 632 17.71 32.92 29.98
C ASN A 632 17.16 31.98 28.91
N SER A 633 15.86 31.71 28.94
CA SER A 633 15.13 30.94 27.92
C SER A 633 15.05 31.61 26.53
N GLY A 634 15.67 32.78 26.36
CA GLY A 634 15.53 33.63 25.17
C GLY A 634 14.31 34.56 25.24
N ASP A 635 13.75 34.90 24.08
CA ASP A 635 12.57 35.76 23.98
C ASP A 635 11.35 35.15 24.69
N TYR A 636 10.55 35.99 25.34
CA TYR A 636 9.32 35.56 25.99
C TYR A 636 8.29 35.16 24.93
N ARG A 637 7.70 33.97 25.08
CA ARG A 637 6.80 33.38 24.07
C ARG A 637 5.50 32.91 24.69
N CYS A 638 4.40 33.01 23.94
CA CYS A 638 3.08 32.69 24.43
C CYS A 638 2.97 31.21 24.83
N GLY A 639 2.72 30.95 26.12
CA GLY A 639 2.42 29.63 26.68
C GLY A 639 3.53 28.58 26.67
N PHE A 640 4.62 28.73 25.92
CA PHE A 640 5.72 27.76 25.89
C PHE A 640 7.07 28.43 25.60
N CYS A 641 8.09 28.07 26.39
CA CYS A 641 9.49 28.32 26.08
C CYS A 641 10.37 27.17 26.56
N TYR A 642 11.58 27.08 26.03
CA TYR A 642 12.56 26.07 26.44
C TYR A 642 13.98 26.61 26.40
N MET A 643 14.89 25.88 27.05
CA MET A 643 16.33 26.05 26.95
C MET A 643 16.98 24.67 26.94
N GLU A 644 17.73 24.37 25.88
CA GLU A 644 18.53 23.15 25.76
C GLU A 644 20.02 23.52 25.79
N LEU A 645 20.77 22.93 26.71
CA LEU A 645 22.20 23.14 26.87
C LEU A 645 22.91 21.79 26.68
N ASP A 646 23.85 21.72 25.75
CA ASP A 646 24.62 20.49 25.45
C ASP A 646 25.50 20.05 26.64
N TYR A 647 25.90 21.01 27.48
CA TYR A 647 26.73 20.77 28.65
C TYR A 647 26.44 21.80 29.76
N VAL A 648 26.12 21.30 30.95
CA VAL A 648 26.01 22.06 32.20
C VAL A 648 26.92 21.37 33.23
N PRO A 649 27.82 22.10 33.92
CA PRO A 649 28.64 21.52 34.98
C PRO A 649 27.81 20.88 36.10
N ALA A 650 28.41 19.96 36.85
CA ALA A 650 27.78 19.47 38.08
C ALA A 650 27.68 20.61 39.09
N GLY A 651 26.54 20.74 39.79
CA GLY A 651 26.33 21.89 40.67
C GLY A 651 24.88 22.17 41.02
N ILE A 652 24.70 23.33 41.66
CA ILE A 652 23.42 23.83 42.14
C ILE A 652 23.05 25.05 41.28
N TYR A 653 21.82 25.07 40.79
CA TYR A 653 21.30 26.12 39.94
C TYR A 653 19.89 26.50 40.38
N ASN A 654 19.56 27.79 40.33
CA ASN A 654 18.21 28.29 40.59
C ASN A 654 17.53 28.62 39.27
N VAL A 655 16.30 28.16 39.09
CA VAL A 655 15.46 28.44 37.92
C VAL A 655 14.22 29.20 38.37
N THR A 656 14.04 30.40 37.80
CA THR A 656 12.96 31.33 38.12
C THR A 656 12.01 31.43 36.93
N PRO A 657 10.89 30.69 36.90
CA PRO A 657 9.87 30.83 35.87
C PRO A 657 9.05 32.12 36.05
N THR A 658 8.79 32.81 34.96
CA THR A 658 8.15 34.13 34.96
C THR A 658 7.18 34.29 33.80
N THR A 659 6.22 35.19 34.00
CA THR A 659 5.47 35.84 32.93
C THR A 659 6.19 37.11 32.47
N PHE A 660 5.88 37.64 31.29
CA PHE A 660 6.48 38.88 30.81
C PHE A 660 6.06 40.07 31.68
N LEU A 661 4.76 40.19 31.98
CA LEU A 661 4.21 41.26 32.82
C LEU A 661 3.88 40.75 34.24
N PRO A 662 3.99 41.60 35.28
CA PRO A 662 3.50 41.28 36.62
C PRO A 662 1.98 41.09 36.65
N LYS A 663 1.48 40.48 37.72
CA LYS A 663 0.04 40.22 37.98
C LYS A 663 -0.64 39.29 36.96
N GLN A 664 0.13 38.60 36.12
CA GLN A 664 -0.37 37.54 35.25
C GLN A 664 -0.37 36.24 36.05
N GLU A 665 -1.56 35.82 36.49
CA GLU A 665 -1.73 34.66 37.37
C GLU A 665 -2.18 33.42 36.62
N GLY A 666 -1.65 32.26 37.00
CA GLY A 666 -2.08 31.00 36.42
C GLY A 666 -1.13 29.84 36.73
N PRO A 667 -1.57 28.61 36.47
CA PRO A 667 -0.72 27.42 36.62
C PRO A 667 0.34 27.35 35.53
N PHE A 668 1.45 26.67 35.84
CA PHE A 668 2.49 26.31 34.88
C PHE A 668 3.06 24.92 35.15
N PHE A 669 3.64 24.33 34.11
CA PHE A 669 4.48 23.14 34.19
C PHE A 669 5.92 23.53 33.90
N LEU A 670 6.84 23.16 34.79
CA LEU A 670 8.28 23.32 34.60
C LEU A 670 8.90 21.91 34.54
N ASP A 671 9.38 21.55 33.36
CA ASP A 671 9.94 20.24 33.06
C ASP A 671 11.47 20.34 32.95
N PHE A 672 12.17 19.47 33.67
CA PHE A 672 13.62 19.30 33.58
C PHE A 672 13.94 17.96 32.94
N GLY A 673 14.88 17.94 32.00
CA GLY A 673 15.42 16.74 31.38
C GLY A 673 16.93 16.72 31.47
N SER A 674 17.51 15.60 31.89
CA SER A 674 18.97 15.42 31.99
C SER A 674 19.36 13.97 31.71
N THR A 675 20.64 13.73 31.49
CA THR A 675 21.22 12.36 31.37
C THR A 675 21.60 11.76 32.72
N SER A 676 21.63 12.57 33.78
CA SER A 676 21.97 12.15 35.15
C SER A 676 20.85 12.53 36.11
N PRO A 677 20.63 11.79 37.22
CA PRO A 677 19.64 12.15 38.22
C PRO A 677 19.77 13.61 38.66
N LEU A 678 18.62 14.27 38.82
CA LEU A 678 18.53 15.66 39.24
C LEU A 678 17.54 15.77 40.40
N LYS A 679 17.89 16.54 41.44
CA LYS A 679 16.97 16.84 42.55
C LYS A 679 16.44 18.25 42.37
N VAL A 680 15.13 18.43 42.56
CA VAL A 680 14.46 19.73 42.46
C VAL A 680 13.76 20.04 43.77
N SER A 681 14.02 21.22 44.31
CA SER A 681 13.33 21.77 45.49
C SER A 681 12.82 23.17 45.20
N GLN A 682 11.61 23.48 45.63
CA GLN A 682 11.10 24.84 45.59
C GLN A 682 11.69 25.64 46.76
N LEU A 683 12.38 26.74 46.46
CA LEU A 683 12.90 27.67 47.46
C LEU A 683 11.89 28.76 47.82
N GLN A 684 11.07 29.15 46.85
CA GLN A 684 10.08 30.22 46.96
C GLN A 684 8.85 29.92 46.10
#